data_AF-A0A8B8QAZ9-F1
#
_entry.id   AF-A0A8B8QAZ9-F1
#
_cell.length_a   1.000
_cell.length_b   1.000
_cell.length_c   1.000
_cell.angle_alpha   90.00
_cell.angle_beta   90.00
_cell.angle_gamma   90.00
#
_symmetry.space_group_name_H-M   'P 1'
#
loop_
_entity.id
_entity.type
_entity.pdbx_description
1 polymer ?
#
loop_
_entity_poly.entity_id
_entity_poly.type
_entity_poly.pdbx_seq_one_letter_code
_entity_poly.pdbx_strand_id
1 'polypeptide(L)'
;MLTLLFSCCRLKIFGPITILAFSVMVPVNWTNGSLKHSKFSHSDIDKLSISNVPNGSHRFWTHLVMAYAFTFWTCYVLKREYEIVASMRLHFLASEHRRPDQFTVLVRNVPPDPDESVSELVEHFFMVNHPDHYLTHQVVYNANKLSNLVDEKKKLQNWLDYYQLKYTRNQSQRPTTKTGTLGLWGERMDAIDFYTSKIEKISREIAQEKENTISSSKSVMPASFVSFKTRWGAAVCAQTQQTRNPSVWLTEWAPEPRDVYWANLAIPYVSLSVRRLMVAVAFFFLTFFFMIPIALVQSLANIEGIEKALPFLRPIIEVKAIKSFIQGFLPGIALKIFLLFLPTILMLMSKFEGFISTSTLERRSATRYYLFQFINVFLGSIITGTAFQQLNNFIHQSANEIPKTIGVSIPMKATFFITYIMVDGWAGVAAEILRLKPLIMYHLKNSFLVKTEKDREEAMDPGTLGFNTGEPQIQLYFLLGLVYAVVSPILLPFILVFFGLAYVVYRHQIINVYNQEYESAAAFWPDVHGRIIVALIVSQLLLMGLLSTKEAAQSTPLLITLPVLTIWFHLFCKGRYEPAFLRYPLQEAMMKDTLERAREPNLNLKGFVQAAYIHPVFKGEDDSDSDSATDDVVEEPALVPTKRHSQRSTPLPSKHSGSLS
;
A
#
# COMPACT_ATOMS: atom_id res chain seq x y z
N MET A 1 -10.07 -3.76 10.60
CA MET A 1 -10.25 -5.21 10.87
C MET A 1 -9.48 -6.11 9.89
N LEU A 2 -9.62 -5.95 8.56
CA LEU A 2 -8.99 -6.82 7.54
C LEU A 2 -7.45 -6.83 7.56
N THR A 3 -6.79 -5.71 7.85
CA THR A 3 -5.33 -5.65 8.00
C THR A 3 -4.80 -6.50 9.15
N LEU A 4 -5.61 -6.70 10.21
CA LEU A 4 -5.26 -7.54 11.36
C LEU A 4 -5.48 -9.03 11.08
N LEU A 5 -6.53 -9.36 10.35
CA LEU A 5 -6.75 -10.72 9.83
C LEU A 5 -5.58 -11.17 8.95
N PHE A 6 -5.01 -10.25 8.18
CA PHE A 6 -3.86 -10.55 7.35
C PHE A 6 -2.59 -10.87 8.16
N SER A 7 -2.33 -10.15 9.24
CA SER A 7 -1.25 -10.50 10.18
C SER A 7 -1.49 -11.85 10.86
N CYS A 8 -2.74 -12.21 11.15
CA CYS A 8 -3.11 -13.55 11.64
C CYS A 8 -2.89 -14.65 10.57
N CYS A 9 -3.23 -14.40 9.30
CA CYS A 9 -2.96 -15.31 8.18
C CYS A 9 -1.46 -15.66 8.08
N ARG A 10 -0.58 -14.66 8.23
CA ARG A 10 0.88 -14.87 8.21
C ARG A 10 1.35 -15.81 9.32
N LEU A 11 0.83 -15.66 10.54
CA LEU A 11 1.12 -16.56 11.66
C LEU A 11 0.58 -17.99 11.41
N LYS A 12 -0.62 -18.12 10.82
CA LYS A 12 -1.21 -19.41 10.44
C LYS A 12 -0.38 -20.16 9.38
N ILE A 13 0.28 -19.44 8.48
CA ILE A 13 1.16 -20.02 7.46
C ILE A 13 2.49 -20.44 8.09
N PHE A 14 3.21 -19.50 8.72
CA PHE A 14 4.57 -19.75 9.18
C PHE A 14 4.68 -20.56 10.48
N GLY A 15 3.67 -20.59 11.34
CA GLY A 15 3.68 -21.40 12.56
C GLY A 15 3.92 -22.90 12.28
N PRO A 16 3.02 -23.57 11.53
CA PRO A 16 3.19 -24.98 11.17
C PRO A 16 4.44 -25.25 10.32
N ILE A 17 4.79 -24.34 9.41
CA ILE A 17 6.01 -24.45 8.59
C ILE A 17 7.26 -24.46 9.48
N THR A 18 7.31 -23.57 10.49
CA THR A 18 8.44 -23.49 11.43
C THR A 18 8.57 -24.77 12.23
N ILE A 19 7.47 -25.27 12.80
CA ILE A 19 7.48 -26.52 13.58
C ILE A 19 8.00 -27.67 12.72
N LEU A 20 7.44 -27.86 11.53
CA LEU A 20 7.82 -28.96 10.64
C LEU A 20 9.26 -28.83 10.14
N ALA A 21 9.72 -27.61 9.80
CA ALA A 21 11.08 -27.35 9.38
C ALA A 21 12.11 -27.66 10.49
N PHE A 22 11.80 -27.29 11.75
CA PHE A 22 12.69 -27.59 12.88
C PHE A 22 12.69 -29.07 13.26
N SER A 23 11.54 -29.74 13.20
CA SER A 23 11.46 -31.17 13.53
C SER A 23 12.15 -32.07 12.50
N VAL A 24 12.10 -31.71 11.21
CA VAL A 24 12.61 -32.57 10.13
C VAL A 24 13.92 -32.06 9.54
N MET A 25 13.97 -30.79 9.13
CA MET A 25 15.09 -30.30 8.31
C MET A 25 16.33 -29.99 9.12
N VAL A 26 16.18 -29.46 10.34
CA VAL A 26 17.31 -29.15 11.22
C VAL A 26 18.13 -30.40 11.55
N PRO A 27 17.55 -31.54 12.00
CA PRO A 27 18.29 -32.78 12.19
C PRO A 27 18.96 -33.32 10.91
N VAL A 28 18.27 -33.21 9.77
CA VAL A 28 18.78 -33.69 8.48
C VAL A 28 20.01 -32.89 8.02
N ASN A 29 20.02 -31.59 8.27
CA ASN A 29 21.14 -30.71 7.93
C ASN A 29 22.29 -30.82 8.95
N TRP A 30 21.99 -30.95 10.25
CA TRP A 30 22.99 -30.97 11.32
C TRP A 30 23.86 -32.24 11.33
N THR A 31 23.28 -33.39 10.99
CA THR A 31 23.94 -34.71 11.09
C THR A 31 25.09 -34.94 10.09
N ASN A 32 25.57 -33.91 9.39
CA ASN A 32 26.66 -34.02 8.42
C ASN A 32 27.83 -33.06 8.70
N GLY A 33 28.99 -33.35 8.12
CA GLY A 33 30.23 -32.61 8.31
C GLY A 33 30.78 -31.94 7.04
N SER A 34 29.99 -31.81 5.97
CA SER A 34 30.49 -31.36 4.67
C SER A 34 31.15 -29.97 4.72
N LEU A 35 30.66 -29.07 5.57
CA LEU A 35 31.27 -27.74 5.72
C LEU A 35 32.62 -27.75 6.44
N LYS A 36 32.91 -28.76 7.28
CA LYS A 36 34.20 -28.86 8.00
C LYS A 36 35.40 -29.02 7.05
N HIS A 37 35.15 -29.53 5.84
CA HIS A 37 36.16 -29.75 4.81
C HIS A 37 36.19 -28.64 3.73
N SER A 38 35.32 -27.62 3.85
CA SER A 38 35.22 -26.55 2.85
C SER A 38 36.21 -25.42 3.14
N LYS A 39 36.82 -24.85 2.08
CA LYS A 39 37.77 -23.71 2.17
C LYS A 39 37.08 -22.36 2.47
N PHE A 40 35.76 -22.34 2.63
CA PHE A 40 35.00 -21.11 2.82
C PHE A 40 34.84 -20.78 4.31
N SER A 41 34.98 -19.49 4.65
CA SER A 41 34.63 -18.98 5.97
C SER A 41 33.14 -19.21 6.20
N HIS A 42 32.80 -19.97 7.24
CA HIS A 42 31.43 -20.37 7.54
C HIS A 42 31.08 -20.13 9.00
N SER A 43 29.84 -19.74 9.23
CA SER A 43 29.27 -19.58 10.56
C SER A 43 28.71 -20.91 11.08
N ASP A 44 28.52 -21.02 12.40
CA ASP A 44 27.87 -22.19 13.00
C ASP A 44 26.40 -22.34 12.54
N ILE A 45 25.77 -21.26 12.09
CA ILE A 45 24.41 -21.23 11.55
C ILE A 45 24.36 -21.91 10.18
N ASP A 46 25.42 -21.82 9.39
CA ASP A 46 25.47 -22.42 8.04
C ASP A 46 25.42 -23.96 8.10
N LYS A 47 25.85 -24.56 9.23
CA LYS A 47 25.75 -26.00 9.50
C LYS A 47 24.30 -26.51 9.54
N LEU A 48 23.34 -25.62 9.85
CA LEU A 48 21.90 -25.93 9.91
C LEU A 48 21.19 -25.78 8.57
N SER A 49 21.92 -25.36 7.53
CA SER A 49 21.37 -25.11 6.19
C SER A 49 21.69 -26.25 5.23
N ILE A 50 21.01 -26.24 4.09
CA ILE A 50 21.27 -27.15 2.96
C ILE A 50 22.71 -27.09 2.43
N SER A 51 23.47 -26.04 2.76
CA SER A 51 24.90 -25.96 2.38
C SER A 51 25.72 -27.09 2.99
N ASN A 52 25.32 -27.62 4.15
CA ASN A 52 25.97 -28.75 4.84
C ASN A 52 25.64 -30.12 4.25
N VAL A 53 24.74 -30.19 3.26
CA VAL A 53 24.42 -31.43 2.56
C VAL A 53 25.38 -31.63 1.38
N PRO A 54 26.05 -32.81 1.29
CA PRO A 54 26.98 -33.12 0.22
C PRO A 54 26.26 -33.31 -1.11
N ASN A 55 26.97 -33.09 -2.21
CA ASN A 55 26.44 -33.23 -3.56
C ASN A 55 25.97 -34.68 -3.80
N GLY A 56 24.88 -34.84 -4.55
CA GLY A 56 24.30 -36.16 -4.88
C GLY A 56 23.64 -36.91 -3.71
N SER A 57 23.48 -36.31 -2.53
CA SER A 57 22.90 -37.00 -1.37
C SER A 57 21.40 -37.29 -1.52
N HIS A 58 20.96 -38.46 -1.06
CA HIS A 58 19.53 -38.79 -0.96
C HIS A 58 18.74 -37.85 -0.03
N ARG A 59 19.41 -37.07 0.84
CA ARG A 59 18.75 -36.12 1.74
C ARG A 59 18.03 -34.97 1.01
N PHE A 60 18.38 -34.69 -0.25
CA PHE A 60 17.65 -33.72 -1.06
C PHE A 60 16.18 -34.11 -1.30
N TRP A 61 15.84 -35.40 -1.21
CA TRP A 61 14.45 -35.85 -1.23
C TRP A 61 13.63 -35.28 -0.07
N THR A 62 14.24 -35.15 1.12
CA THR A 62 13.57 -34.52 2.25
C THR A 62 13.25 -33.06 1.95
N HIS A 63 14.20 -32.28 1.41
CA HIS A 63 13.95 -30.89 1.02
C HIS A 63 12.87 -30.76 -0.05
N LEU A 64 12.84 -31.69 -1.02
CA LEU A 64 11.82 -31.74 -2.06
C LEU A 64 10.42 -32.00 -1.46
N VAL A 65 10.27 -33.05 -0.66
CA VAL A 65 8.98 -33.38 -0.01
C VAL A 65 8.50 -32.23 0.88
N MET A 66 9.42 -31.59 1.60
CA MET A 66 9.11 -30.42 2.42
C MET A 66 8.66 -29.21 1.59
N ALA A 67 9.26 -28.98 0.42
CA ALA A 67 8.83 -27.93 -0.50
C ALA A 67 7.39 -28.14 -0.99
N TYR A 68 7.00 -29.39 -1.26
CA TYR A 68 5.61 -29.75 -1.55
C TYR A 68 4.69 -29.48 -0.37
N ALA A 69 5.05 -29.97 0.83
CA ALA A 69 4.25 -29.77 2.03
C ALA A 69 4.02 -28.27 2.33
N PHE A 70 5.08 -27.46 2.26
CA PHE A 70 4.99 -26.01 2.47
C PHE A 70 4.17 -25.30 1.40
N THR A 71 4.34 -25.69 0.13
CA THR A 71 3.56 -25.11 -0.98
C THR A 71 2.07 -25.43 -0.84
N PHE A 72 1.72 -26.70 -0.60
CA PHE A 72 0.32 -27.12 -0.44
C PHE A 72 -0.33 -26.47 0.79
N TRP A 73 0.37 -26.44 1.92
CA TRP A 73 -0.12 -25.76 3.12
C TRP A 73 -0.37 -24.27 2.88
N THR A 74 0.59 -23.58 2.26
CA THR A 74 0.48 -22.15 1.97
C THR A 74 -0.69 -21.89 1.02
N CYS A 75 -0.84 -22.66 -0.06
CA CYS A 75 -1.96 -22.52 -0.99
C CYS A 75 -3.30 -22.82 -0.32
N TYR A 76 -3.37 -23.82 0.55
CA TYR A 76 -4.59 -24.15 1.31
C TYR A 76 -5.01 -22.99 2.23
N VAL A 77 -4.09 -22.44 3.01
CA VAL A 77 -4.38 -21.30 3.89
C VAL A 77 -4.76 -20.07 3.06
N LEU A 78 -4.04 -19.76 1.98
CA LEU A 78 -4.37 -18.64 1.10
C LEU A 78 -5.75 -18.78 0.48
N LYS A 79 -6.15 -19.97 0.03
CA LYS A 79 -7.50 -20.22 -0.48
C LYS A 79 -8.56 -19.92 0.57
N ARG A 80 -8.40 -20.47 1.78
CA ARG A 80 -9.34 -20.29 2.88
C ARG A 80 -9.46 -18.83 3.30
N GLU A 81 -8.34 -18.13 3.39
CA GLU A 81 -8.31 -16.71 3.75
C GLU A 81 -8.89 -15.83 2.64
N TYR A 82 -8.66 -16.16 1.35
CA TYR A 82 -9.32 -15.46 0.25
C TYR A 82 -10.84 -15.60 0.32
N GLU A 83 -11.35 -16.80 0.61
CA GLU A 83 -12.78 -17.04 0.80
C GLU A 83 -13.35 -16.25 1.97
N ILE A 84 -12.67 -16.25 3.12
CA ILE A 84 -13.08 -15.49 4.31
C ILE A 84 -13.07 -13.98 4.02
N VAL A 85 -12.02 -13.46 3.38
CA VAL A 85 -11.92 -12.03 3.03
C VAL A 85 -13.00 -11.63 2.02
N ALA A 86 -13.30 -12.47 1.03
CA ALA A 86 -14.37 -12.23 0.08
C ALA A 86 -15.75 -12.18 0.75
N SER A 87 -16.05 -13.12 1.66
CA SER A 87 -17.32 -13.14 2.37
C SER A 87 -17.46 -11.96 3.33
N MET A 88 -16.41 -11.63 4.09
CA MET A 88 -16.40 -10.44 4.96
C MET A 88 -16.58 -9.15 4.18
N ARG A 89 -15.93 -9.03 3.00
CA ARG A 89 -16.09 -7.89 2.12
C ARG A 89 -17.54 -7.73 1.65
N LEU A 90 -18.16 -8.81 1.15
CA LEU A 90 -19.53 -8.75 0.66
C LEU A 90 -20.52 -8.44 1.79
N HIS A 91 -20.31 -9.04 2.97
CA HIS A 91 -21.10 -8.74 4.15
C HIS A 91 -20.96 -7.27 4.58
N PHE A 92 -19.74 -6.74 4.62
CA PHE A 92 -19.47 -5.34 4.92
C PHE A 92 -20.17 -4.41 3.93
N LEU A 93 -20.05 -4.66 2.62
CA LEU A 93 -20.74 -3.85 1.61
C LEU A 93 -22.27 -3.88 1.73
N ALA A 94 -22.84 -5.00 2.14
CA ALA A 94 -24.28 -5.13 2.36
C ALA A 94 -24.74 -4.34 3.60
N SER A 95 -23.96 -4.35 4.68
CA SER A 95 -24.27 -3.64 5.94
C SER A 95 -23.86 -2.15 5.95
N GLU A 96 -22.95 -1.75 5.05
CA GLU A 96 -22.39 -0.39 5.03
C GLU A 96 -23.48 0.66 4.86
N HIS A 97 -23.30 1.80 5.53
CA HIS A 97 -24.24 2.91 5.46
C HIS A 97 -24.31 3.53 4.05
N ARG A 98 -25.31 4.38 3.84
CA ARG A 98 -25.46 5.11 2.58
C ARG A 98 -24.26 6.03 2.39
N ARG A 99 -23.60 5.91 1.25
CA ARG A 99 -22.49 6.78 0.84
C ARG A 99 -22.67 7.16 -0.64
N PRO A 100 -22.22 8.35 -1.07
CA PRO A 100 -22.45 8.84 -2.43
C PRO A 100 -21.70 8.03 -3.51
N ASP A 101 -20.60 7.36 -3.17
CA ASP A 101 -19.83 6.48 -4.07
C ASP A 101 -20.64 5.29 -4.60
N GLN A 102 -21.62 4.81 -3.83
CA GLN A 102 -22.46 3.68 -4.21
C GLN A 102 -23.43 4.02 -5.36
N PHE A 103 -23.72 5.30 -5.58
CA PHE A 103 -24.66 5.80 -6.59
C PHE A 103 -23.97 6.51 -7.76
N THR A 104 -22.67 6.73 -7.66
CA THR A 104 -21.95 7.64 -8.56
C THR A 104 -20.90 6.90 -9.37
N VAL A 105 -20.85 7.22 -10.66
CA VAL A 105 -19.88 6.69 -11.62
C VAL A 105 -19.08 7.87 -12.16
N LEU A 106 -17.77 7.73 -12.19
CA LEU A 106 -16.89 8.68 -12.84
C LEU A 106 -16.82 8.35 -14.33
N VAL A 107 -17.23 9.30 -15.15
CA VAL A 107 -17.16 9.24 -16.61
C VAL A 107 -15.95 10.05 -17.06
N ARG A 108 -15.09 9.44 -17.88
CA ARG A 108 -13.89 10.07 -18.43
C ARG A 108 -13.86 10.02 -19.95
N ASN A 109 -13.14 10.99 -20.51
CA ASN A 109 -12.93 11.13 -21.94
C ASN A 109 -14.26 11.24 -22.69
N VAL A 110 -15.09 12.20 -22.26
CA VAL A 110 -16.28 12.64 -23.00
C VAL A 110 -15.78 13.23 -24.34
N PRO A 111 -16.36 12.82 -25.48
CA PRO A 111 -15.93 13.32 -26.78
C PRO A 111 -16.21 14.83 -26.87
N PRO A 112 -15.31 15.62 -27.47
CA PRO A 112 -15.57 17.02 -27.72
C PRO A 112 -16.63 17.17 -28.81
N ASP A 113 -17.62 18.02 -28.56
CA ASP A 113 -18.63 18.43 -29.53
C ASP A 113 -18.51 19.95 -29.75
N PRO A 114 -18.60 20.45 -31.00
CA PRO A 114 -18.57 21.89 -31.26
C PRO A 114 -19.83 22.64 -30.80
N ASP A 115 -20.98 21.96 -30.73
CA ASP A 115 -22.28 22.60 -30.53
C ASP A 115 -22.78 22.48 -29.08
N GLU A 116 -22.46 21.37 -28.39
CA GLU A 116 -22.90 21.10 -27.02
C GLU A 116 -21.76 21.20 -25.99
N SER A 117 -22.08 21.72 -24.80
CA SER A 117 -21.16 21.67 -23.66
C SER A 117 -21.02 20.25 -23.10
N VAL A 118 -19.93 19.97 -22.36
CA VAL A 118 -19.74 18.67 -21.69
C VAL A 118 -20.92 18.33 -20.76
N SER A 119 -21.53 19.33 -20.14
CA SER A 119 -22.70 19.16 -19.25
C SER A 119 -23.91 18.65 -20.04
N GLU A 120 -24.25 19.33 -21.13
CA GLU A 120 -25.39 18.99 -21.99
C GLU A 120 -25.19 17.63 -22.66
N LEU A 121 -23.97 17.33 -23.16
CA LEU A 121 -23.61 16.04 -23.74
C LEU A 121 -23.81 14.89 -22.75
N VAL A 122 -23.35 15.06 -21.51
CA VAL A 122 -23.51 14.04 -20.46
C VAL A 122 -24.99 13.86 -20.14
N GLU A 123 -25.73 14.94 -19.96
CA GLU A 123 -27.17 14.88 -19.70
C GLU A 123 -27.92 14.15 -20.83
N HIS A 124 -27.72 14.57 -22.08
CA HIS A 124 -28.35 13.95 -23.24
C HIS A 124 -27.98 12.47 -23.35
N PHE A 125 -26.69 12.12 -23.22
CA PHE A 125 -26.22 10.75 -23.31
C PHE A 125 -26.86 9.83 -22.26
N PHE A 126 -26.94 10.26 -21.00
CA PHE A 126 -27.48 9.43 -19.93
C PHE A 126 -29.01 9.44 -19.88
N MET A 127 -29.67 10.51 -20.31
CA MET A 127 -31.13 10.55 -20.46
C MET A 127 -31.61 9.59 -21.55
N VAL A 128 -30.85 9.43 -22.64
CA VAL A 128 -31.21 8.51 -23.73
C VAL A 128 -30.88 7.05 -23.37
N ASN A 129 -29.68 6.79 -22.83
CA ASN A 129 -29.22 5.42 -22.60
C ASN A 129 -29.66 4.84 -21.23
N HIS A 130 -29.91 5.68 -20.23
CA HIS A 130 -30.28 5.29 -18.86
C HIS A 130 -31.46 6.12 -18.30
N PRO A 131 -32.60 6.24 -19.04
CA PRO A 131 -33.68 7.20 -18.76
C PRO A 131 -34.27 7.11 -17.36
N ASP A 132 -34.54 5.89 -16.88
CA ASP A 132 -35.23 5.69 -15.60
C ASP A 132 -34.31 5.88 -14.39
N HIS A 133 -33.00 5.65 -14.59
CA HIS A 133 -32.02 5.58 -13.51
C HIS A 133 -31.16 6.83 -13.35
N TYR A 134 -30.98 7.63 -14.40
CA TYR A 134 -30.22 8.87 -14.32
C TYR A 134 -30.86 9.84 -13.31
N LEU A 135 -30.02 10.47 -12.47
CA LEU A 135 -30.44 11.41 -11.43
C LEU A 135 -29.90 12.81 -11.66
N THR A 136 -28.58 12.94 -11.73
CA THR A 136 -27.87 14.22 -11.91
C THR A 136 -26.43 13.93 -12.32
N HIS A 137 -25.72 14.95 -12.80
CA HIS A 137 -24.29 14.88 -13.03
C HIS A 137 -23.60 16.12 -12.46
N GLN A 138 -22.30 15.99 -12.16
CA GLN A 138 -21.43 17.08 -11.74
C GLN A 138 -20.21 17.09 -12.65
N VAL A 139 -19.99 18.19 -13.37
CA VAL A 139 -18.85 18.33 -14.27
C VAL A 139 -17.58 18.62 -13.47
N VAL A 140 -16.45 18.10 -13.95
CA VAL A 140 -15.13 18.34 -13.35
C VAL A 140 -14.51 19.61 -13.93
N TYR A 141 -14.07 20.50 -13.05
CA TYR A 141 -13.36 21.72 -13.41
C TYR A 141 -11.87 21.61 -13.07
N ASN A 142 -11.03 22.25 -13.88
CA ASN A 142 -9.62 22.44 -13.58
C ASN A 142 -9.44 23.57 -12.55
N ALA A 143 -9.55 23.22 -11.27
CA ALA A 143 -9.41 24.15 -10.16
C ALA A 143 -8.01 24.15 -9.52
N ASN A 144 -6.97 23.67 -10.20
CA ASN A 144 -5.63 23.53 -9.61
C ASN A 144 -5.02 24.87 -9.17
N LYS A 145 -5.15 25.91 -9.99
CA LYS A 145 -4.67 27.26 -9.65
C LYS A 145 -5.48 27.84 -8.48
N LEU A 146 -6.80 27.66 -8.52
CA LEU A 146 -7.70 28.11 -7.46
C LEU A 146 -7.41 27.42 -6.12
N SER A 147 -7.16 26.11 -6.13
CA SER A 147 -6.76 25.34 -4.94
C SER A 147 -5.47 25.87 -4.34
N ASN A 148 -4.45 26.15 -5.15
CA ASN A 148 -3.19 26.70 -4.68
C ASN A 148 -3.37 28.08 -4.01
N LEU A 149 -4.24 28.93 -4.57
CA LEU A 149 -4.55 30.25 -3.99
C LEU A 149 -5.31 30.12 -2.66
N VAL A 150 -6.25 29.18 -2.55
CA VAL A 150 -6.98 28.91 -1.31
C VAL A 150 -6.04 28.37 -0.23
N ASP A 151 -5.13 27.47 -0.58
CA ASP A 151 -4.11 26.96 0.34
C ASP A 151 -3.14 28.07 0.80
N GLU A 152 -2.81 29.01 -0.09
CA GLU A 152 -2.03 30.20 0.28
C GLU A 152 -2.82 31.12 1.22
N LYS A 153 -4.11 31.37 0.93
CA LYS A 153 -5.00 32.15 1.80
C LYS A 153 -5.06 31.56 3.19
N LYS A 154 -5.27 30.24 3.32
CA LYS A 154 -5.30 29.54 4.62
C LYS A 154 -4.00 29.77 5.40
N LYS A 155 -2.83 29.60 4.77
CA LYS A 155 -1.53 29.86 5.42
C LYS A 155 -1.41 31.29 5.91
N LEU A 156 -1.86 32.28 5.13
CA LEU A 156 -1.82 33.69 5.52
C LEU A 156 -2.82 34.01 6.63
N GLN A 157 -3.99 33.38 6.63
CA GLN A 157 -4.97 33.50 7.70
C GLN A 157 -4.38 33.03 9.04
N ASN A 158 -3.70 31.88 9.06
CA ASN A 158 -3.06 31.39 10.28
C ASN A 158 -1.97 32.35 10.79
N TRP A 159 -1.25 33.03 9.88
CA TRP A 159 -0.32 34.11 10.25
C TRP A 159 -1.03 35.34 10.80
N LEU A 160 -2.16 35.75 10.22
CA LEU A 160 -2.96 36.86 10.73
C LEU A 160 -3.47 36.57 12.14
N ASP A 161 -4.06 35.39 12.34
CA ASP A 161 -4.58 34.95 13.63
C ASP A 161 -3.46 34.91 14.69
N TYR A 162 -2.26 34.47 14.32
CA TYR A 162 -1.08 34.52 15.19
C TYR A 162 -0.77 35.92 15.70
N TYR A 163 -0.70 36.90 14.79
CA TYR A 163 -0.32 38.26 15.13
C TYR A 163 -1.42 38.96 15.91
N GLN A 164 -2.69 38.67 15.60
CA GLN A 164 -3.83 39.12 16.41
C GLN A 164 -3.77 38.56 17.83
N LEU A 165 -3.57 37.25 18.00
CA LEU A 165 -3.41 36.62 19.32
C LEU A 165 -2.23 37.22 20.10
N LYS A 166 -1.11 37.49 19.42
CA LYS A 166 0.07 38.12 20.02
C LYS A 166 -0.23 39.55 20.50
N TYR A 167 -0.99 40.31 19.73
CA TYR A 167 -1.43 41.65 20.10
C TYR A 167 -2.45 41.63 21.25
N THR A 168 -3.42 40.71 21.23
CA THR A 168 -4.39 40.53 22.32
C THR A 168 -3.71 40.20 23.65
N ARG A 169 -2.63 39.38 23.62
CA ARG A 169 -1.84 39.06 24.82
C ARG A 169 -1.00 40.23 25.31
N ASN A 170 -0.54 41.11 24.42
CA ASN A 170 0.26 42.28 24.79
C ASN A 170 -0.17 43.51 23.99
N GLN A 171 -1.16 44.23 24.52
CA GLN A 171 -1.74 45.41 23.85
C GLN A 171 -0.79 46.60 23.75
N SER A 172 0.34 46.59 24.49
CA SER A 172 1.27 47.71 24.54
C SER A 172 2.08 47.93 23.25
N GLN A 173 2.25 46.90 22.43
CA GLN A 173 3.03 47.00 21.18
C GLN A 173 2.35 46.24 20.03
N ARG A 174 2.08 46.94 18.93
CA ARG A 174 1.61 46.30 17.69
C ARG A 174 2.73 45.49 17.05
N PRO A 175 2.48 44.23 16.65
CA PRO A 175 3.49 43.38 16.05
C PRO A 175 3.88 43.91 14.67
N THR A 176 5.18 43.98 14.38
CA THR A 176 5.68 44.41 13.06
C THR A 176 6.24 43.24 12.26
N THR A 177 6.10 43.30 10.95
CA THR A 177 6.71 42.39 9.97
C THR A 177 7.49 43.19 8.93
N LYS A 178 8.38 42.53 8.19
CA LYS A 178 9.08 43.12 7.04
C LYS A 178 8.52 42.56 5.74
N THR A 179 8.54 43.37 4.68
CA THR A 179 7.96 43.03 3.36
C THR A 179 8.73 41.98 2.55
N GLY A 180 10.03 41.78 2.82
CA GLY A 180 10.90 40.89 2.05
C GLY A 180 10.74 39.40 2.35
N THR A 181 11.37 38.58 1.52
CA THR A 181 11.36 37.11 1.65
C THR A 181 11.84 36.67 3.04
N LEU A 182 11.08 35.79 3.69
CA LEU A 182 11.35 35.28 5.05
C LEU A 182 11.44 36.36 6.16
N GLY A 183 10.92 37.57 5.92
CA GLY A 183 10.88 38.65 6.93
C GLY A 183 12.25 39.28 7.23
N LEU A 184 13.26 39.05 6.38
CA LEU A 184 14.64 39.49 6.63
C LEU A 184 14.91 40.91 6.09
N TRP A 185 14.33 41.26 4.94
CA TRP A 185 14.60 42.49 4.18
C TRP A 185 13.32 43.32 4.00
N GLY A 186 13.45 44.62 3.70
CA GLY A 186 12.31 45.50 3.43
C GLY A 186 11.85 46.38 4.60
N GLU A 187 10.85 47.22 4.33
CA GLU A 187 10.27 48.17 5.29
C GLU A 187 9.51 47.45 6.40
N ARG A 188 9.59 48.00 7.63
CA ARG A 188 8.82 47.51 8.78
C ARG A 188 7.42 48.10 8.71
N MET A 189 6.43 47.22 8.61
CA MET A 189 5.02 47.59 8.64
C MET A 189 4.31 46.81 9.73
N ASP A 190 3.11 47.26 10.11
CA ASP A 190 2.24 46.51 11.00
C ASP A 190 1.91 45.15 10.36
N ALA A 191 2.14 44.07 11.10
CA ALA A 191 1.87 42.72 10.62
C ALA A 191 0.39 42.50 10.38
N ILE A 192 -0.49 43.02 11.25
CA ILE A 192 -1.93 42.77 11.14
C ILE A 192 -2.46 43.42 9.86
N ASP A 193 -2.14 44.69 9.62
CA ASP A 193 -2.60 45.42 8.43
C ASP A 193 -1.97 44.85 7.15
N PHE A 194 -0.71 44.41 7.20
CA PHE A 194 -0.04 43.74 6.07
C PHE A 194 -0.71 42.42 5.69
N TYR A 195 -0.96 41.52 6.66
CA TYR A 195 -1.61 40.25 6.35
C TYR A 195 -3.07 40.45 5.95
N THR A 196 -3.78 41.40 6.55
CA THR A 196 -5.17 41.73 6.20
C THR A 196 -5.26 42.20 4.74
N SER A 197 -4.44 43.16 4.35
CA SER A 197 -4.39 43.65 2.96
C SER A 197 -3.96 42.56 1.96
N LYS A 198 -3.05 41.66 2.35
CA LYS A 198 -2.64 40.52 1.51
C LYS A 198 -3.76 39.48 1.36
N ILE A 199 -4.50 39.19 2.43
CA ILE A 199 -5.66 38.29 2.41
C ILE A 199 -6.78 38.89 1.57
N GLU A 200 -7.05 40.19 1.66
CA GLU A 200 -8.02 40.88 0.80
C GLU A 200 -7.62 40.82 -0.67
N LYS A 201 -6.33 41.01 -0.98
CA LYS A 201 -5.82 40.87 -2.36
C LYS A 201 -6.03 39.45 -2.88
N ILE A 202 -5.62 38.43 -2.13
CA ILE A 202 -5.76 37.03 -2.53
C ILE A 202 -7.24 36.63 -2.58
N SER A 203 -8.09 37.15 -1.70
CA SER A 203 -9.54 36.86 -1.73
C SER A 203 -10.19 37.44 -2.98
N ARG A 204 -9.75 38.62 -3.45
CA ARG A 204 -10.16 39.17 -4.76
C ARG A 204 -9.66 38.30 -5.92
N GLU A 205 -8.41 37.86 -5.88
CA GLU A 205 -7.86 36.95 -6.90
C GLU A 205 -8.59 35.60 -6.92
N ILE A 206 -8.96 35.04 -5.77
CA ILE A 206 -9.76 33.82 -5.64
C ILE A 206 -11.15 34.03 -6.24
N ALA A 207 -11.82 35.14 -5.93
CA ALA A 207 -13.15 35.44 -6.49
C ALA A 207 -13.09 35.56 -8.02
N GLN A 208 -12.10 36.27 -8.54
CA GLN A 208 -11.87 36.41 -9.98
C GLN A 208 -11.54 35.07 -10.64
N GLU A 209 -10.65 34.27 -10.05
CA GLU A 209 -10.29 32.96 -10.58
C GLU A 209 -11.45 31.96 -10.51
N LYS A 210 -12.28 32.04 -9.47
CA LYS A 210 -13.51 31.25 -9.33
C LYS A 210 -14.49 31.57 -10.46
N GLU A 211 -14.74 32.84 -10.74
CA GLU A 211 -15.59 33.28 -11.86
C GLU A 211 -15.00 32.87 -13.22
N ASN A 212 -13.69 33.05 -13.41
CA ASN A 212 -12.99 32.61 -14.62
C ASN A 212 -13.10 31.09 -14.82
N THR A 213 -13.03 30.29 -13.75
CA THR A 213 -13.10 28.82 -13.82
C THR A 213 -14.50 28.35 -14.23
N ILE A 214 -15.55 29.02 -13.74
CA ILE A 214 -16.94 28.68 -14.03
C ILE A 214 -17.34 29.17 -15.43
N SER A 215 -16.92 30.37 -15.82
CA SER A 215 -17.26 30.98 -17.12
C SER A 215 -16.43 30.43 -18.29
N SER A 216 -15.20 29.98 -18.04
CA SER A 216 -14.31 29.47 -19.09
C SER A 216 -14.65 28.03 -19.44
N SER A 217 -15.17 27.81 -20.65
CA SER A 217 -15.32 26.49 -21.24
C SER A 217 -13.98 25.71 -21.29
N LYS A 218 -12.83 26.38 -21.39
CA LYS A 218 -11.51 25.72 -21.40
C LYS A 218 -11.12 25.10 -20.05
N SER A 219 -11.73 25.55 -18.96
CA SER A 219 -11.48 25.03 -17.62
C SER A 219 -12.34 23.78 -17.33
N VAL A 220 -13.32 23.49 -18.18
CA VAL A 220 -14.14 22.29 -18.10
C VAL A 220 -13.35 21.10 -18.64
N MET A 221 -13.16 20.08 -17.81
CA MET A 221 -12.52 18.85 -18.23
C MET A 221 -13.54 17.93 -18.90
N PRO A 222 -13.14 17.08 -19.88
CA PRO A 222 -14.01 16.06 -20.47
C PRO A 222 -14.21 14.87 -19.51
N ALA A 223 -14.65 15.17 -18.28
CA ALA A 223 -14.92 14.23 -17.21
C ALA A 223 -16.06 14.74 -16.33
N SER A 224 -16.89 13.81 -15.84
CA SER A 224 -18.04 14.14 -15.00
C SER A 224 -18.36 13.00 -14.03
N PHE A 225 -18.81 13.34 -12.83
CA PHE A 225 -19.43 12.41 -11.89
C PHE A 225 -20.91 12.30 -12.21
N VAL A 226 -21.35 11.13 -12.64
CA VAL A 226 -22.75 10.85 -13.00
C VAL A 226 -23.39 10.01 -11.90
N SER A 227 -24.51 10.50 -11.39
CA SER A 227 -25.22 9.93 -10.25
C SER A 227 -26.51 9.29 -10.70
N PHE A 228 -26.85 8.16 -10.08
CA PHE A 228 -28.04 7.37 -10.40
C PHE A 228 -29.00 7.30 -9.20
N LYS A 229 -30.29 7.11 -9.48
CA LYS A 229 -31.36 6.93 -8.46
C LYS A 229 -31.20 5.64 -7.64
N THR A 230 -30.46 4.68 -8.17
CA THR A 230 -30.35 3.31 -7.64
C THR A 230 -28.89 2.86 -7.75
N ARG A 231 -28.38 2.12 -6.76
CA ARG A 231 -27.07 1.48 -6.82
C ARG A 231 -27.01 0.46 -7.96
N TRP A 232 -28.14 -0.20 -8.24
CA TRP A 232 -28.24 -1.10 -9.39
C TRP A 232 -27.89 -0.40 -10.71
N GLY A 233 -28.47 0.78 -10.96
CA GLY A 233 -28.19 1.58 -12.17
C GLY A 233 -26.73 2.01 -12.26
N ALA A 234 -26.14 2.48 -11.15
CA ALA A 234 -24.72 2.79 -11.08
C ALA A 234 -23.83 1.57 -11.36
N ALA A 235 -24.19 0.40 -10.80
CA ALA A 235 -23.46 -0.84 -11.00
C ALA A 235 -23.50 -1.34 -12.45
N VAL A 236 -24.63 -1.18 -13.14
CA VAL A 236 -24.76 -1.49 -14.57
C VAL A 236 -23.88 -0.54 -15.38
N CYS A 237 -23.97 0.77 -15.13
CA CYS A 237 -23.16 1.77 -15.83
C CYS A 237 -21.65 1.53 -15.66
N ALA A 238 -21.16 1.37 -14.43
CA ALA A 238 -19.73 1.21 -14.14
C ALA A 238 -19.10 -0.08 -14.70
N GLN A 239 -19.90 -1.11 -14.98
CA GLN A 239 -19.41 -2.43 -15.42
C GLN A 239 -19.62 -2.71 -16.92
N THR A 240 -20.28 -1.82 -17.65
CA THR A 240 -20.63 -2.01 -19.07
C THR A 240 -19.87 -1.05 -19.98
N GLN A 241 -19.59 -1.51 -21.20
CA GLN A 241 -19.04 -0.66 -22.25
C GLN A 241 -20.16 0.21 -22.82
N GLN A 242 -20.01 1.54 -22.77
CA GLN A 242 -21.08 2.47 -23.14
C GLN A 242 -21.20 2.72 -24.66
N THR A 243 -20.09 2.70 -25.38
CA THR A 243 -20.03 3.07 -26.82
C THR A 243 -19.18 2.08 -27.63
N ARG A 244 -19.28 2.16 -28.96
CA ARG A 244 -18.48 1.37 -29.92
C ARG A 244 -16.97 1.55 -29.75
N ASN A 245 -16.53 2.75 -29.37
CA ASN A 245 -15.11 3.06 -29.18
C ASN A 245 -14.69 2.82 -27.72
N PRO A 246 -13.79 1.88 -27.42
CA PRO A 246 -13.40 1.57 -26.04
C PRO A 246 -12.58 2.66 -25.35
N SER A 247 -12.18 3.74 -26.04
CA SER A 247 -11.43 4.84 -25.42
C SER A 247 -12.28 6.05 -25.01
N VAL A 248 -13.57 6.08 -25.36
CA VAL A 248 -14.47 7.22 -25.13
C VAL A 248 -15.58 6.79 -24.17
N TRP A 249 -16.14 7.73 -23.40
CA TRP A 249 -17.18 7.44 -22.39
C TRP A 249 -16.76 6.34 -21.41
N LEU A 250 -15.54 6.45 -20.90
CA LEU A 250 -14.97 5.49 -19.97
C LEU A 250 -15.62 5.63 -18.61
N THR A 251 -16.33 4.60 -18.17
CA THR A 251 -17.03 4.56 -16.88
C THR A 251 -16.22 3.76 -15.86
N GLU A 252 -15.92 4.38 -14.72
CA GLU A 252 -15.31 3.74 -13.56
C GLU A 252 -16.12 4.08 -12.31
N TRP A 253 -16.11 3.22 -11.29
CA TRP A 253 -16.70 3.56 -10.00
C TRP A 253 -16.09 4.86 -9.47
N ALA A 254 -16.92 5.82 -9.08
CA ALA A 254 -16.43 7.02 -8.45
C ALA A 254 -15.85 6.64 -7.07
N PRO A 255 -14.62 7.04 -6.72
CA PRO A 255 -14.14 6.90 -5.36
C PRO A 255 -14.98 7.78 -4.43
N GLU A 256 -14.91 7.52 -3.13
CA GLU A 256 -15.55 8.37 -2.14
C GLU A 256 -15.05 9.82 -2.24
N PRO A 257 -15.88 10.86 -2.01
CA PRO A 257 -15.44 12.25 -2.16
C PRO A 257 -14.15 12.62 -1.42
N ARG A 258 -13.91 12.03 -0.23
CA ARG A 258 -12.65 12.18 0.54
C ARG A 258 -11.46 11.42 -0.06
N ASP A 259 -11.69 10.34 -0.80
CA ASP A 259 -10.67 9.54 -1.50
C ASP A 259 -10.30 10.15 -2.86
N VAL A 260 -11.10 11.08 -3.40
CA VAL A 260 -10.82 11.76 -4.68
C VAL A 260 -9.56 12.63 -4.55
N TYR A 261 -8.54 12.31 -5.35
CA TYR A 261 -7.37 13.15 -5.55
C TYR A 261 -7.60 14.14 -6.71
N TRP A 262 -8.22 15.27 -6.38
CA TRP A 262 -8.72 16.29 -7.32
C TRP A 262 -7.71 16.80 -8.33
N ALA A 263 -6.44 16.98 -7.92
CA ALA A 263 -5.41 17.54 -8.79
C ALA A 263 -5.17 16.75 -10.08
N ASN A 264 -5.39 15.43 -10.04
CA ASN A 264 -5.17 14.53 -11.17
C ASN A 264 -6.38 14.41 -12.12
N LEU A 265 -7.56 14.88 -11.72
CA LEU A 265 -8.74 14.89 -12.59
C LEU A 265 -8.59 15.88 -13.77
N ALA A 266 -7.72 16.89 -13.62
CA ALA A 266 -7.41 17.87 -14.67
C ALA A 266 -6.44 17.33 -15.74
N ILE A 267 -6.02 16.07 -15.67
CA ILE A 267 -5.08 15.48 -16.63
C ILE A 267 -5.85 14.90 -17.83
N PRO A 268 -5.56 15.30 -19.07
CA PRO A 268 -6.22 14.73 -20.25
C PRO A 268 -5.86 13.26 -20.42
N TYR A 269 -6.86 12.44 -20.77
CA TYR A 269 -6.75 10.98 -20.84
C TYR A 269 -5.59 10.50 -21.74
N VAL A 270 -5.41 11.15 -22.90
CA VAL A 270 -4.36 10.79 -23.88
C VAL A 270 -2.95 10.92 -23.29
N SER A 271 -2.75 11.89 -22.37
CA SER A 271 -1.45 12.12 -21.74
C SER A 271 -1.08 11.07 -20.67
N LEU A 272 -2.06 10.31 -20.17
CA LEU A 272 -1.84 9.30 -19.13
C LEU A 272 -0.88 8.20 -19.60
N SER A 273 -0.99 7.77 -20.87
CA SER A 273 -0.10 6.74 -21.43
C SER A 273 1.36 7.20 -21.47
N VAL A 274 1.61 8.45 -21.88
CA VAL A 274 2.95 9.04 -21.92
C VAL A 274 3.53 9.20 -20.51
N ARG A 275 2.73 9.69 -19.57
CA ARG A 275 3.14 9.85 -18.16
C ARG A 275 3.51 8.51 -17.52
N ARG A 276 2.71 7.47 -17.74
CA ARG A 276 3.01 6.10 -17.26
C ARG A 276 4.28 5.54 -17.88
N LEU A 277 4.54 5.78 -19.16
CA LEU A 277 5.79 5.38 -19.81
C LEU A 277 6.99 6.11 -19.20
N MET A 278 6.91 7.43 -19.01
CA MET A 278 7.96 8.23 -18.36
C MET A 278 8.26 7.74 -16.95
N VAL A 279 7.23 7.45 -16.15
CA VAL A 279 7.41 6.94 -14.78
C VAL A 279 7.97 5.52 -14.78
N ALA A 280 7.58 4.66 -15.72
CA ALA A 280 8.17 3.33 -15.87
C ALA A 280 9.67 3.40 -16.18
N VAL A 281 10.08 4.29 -17.09
CA VAL A 281 11.50 4.53 -17.42
C VAL A 281 12.25 5.12 -16.23
N ALA A 282 11.67 6.13 -15.56
CA ALA A 282 12.27 6.72 -14.36
C ALA A 282 12.43 5.70 -13.22
N PHE A 283 11.43 4.83 -13.03
CA PHE A 283 11.48 3.75 -12.06
C PHE A 283 12.56 2.73 -12.39
N PHE A 284 12.74 2.38 -13.67
CA PHE A 284 13.84 1.53 -14.11
C PHE A 284 15.20 2.13 -13.72
N PHE A 285 15.45 3.41 -14.06
CA PHE A 285 16.70 4.07 -13.68
C PHE A 285 16.87 4.17 -12.17
N LEU A 286 15.80 4.46 -11.42
CA LEU A 286 15.82 4.45 -9.97
C LEU A 286 16.27 3.07 -9.44
N THR A 287 15.66 1.97 -9.89
CA THR A 287 16.07 0.62 -9.48
C THR A 287 17.51 0.29 -9.88
N PHE A 288 17.95 0.70 -11.07
CA PHE A 288 19.30 0.43 -11.57
C PHE A 288 20.37 1.19 -10.75
N PHE A 289 20.25 2.51 -10.60
CA PHE A 289 21.23 3.31 -9.85
C PHE A 289 21.22 3.00 -8.36
N PHE A 290 20.08 2.58 -7.80
CA PHE A 290 20.03 2.16 -6.40
C PHE A 290 20.73 0.83 -6.13
N MET A 291 21.21 0.10 -7.14
CA MET A 291 22.13 -1.02 -6.92
C MET A 291 23.46 -0.58 -6.31
N ILE A 292 23.90 0.66 -6.54
CA ILE A 292 25.18 1.19 -6.03
C ILE A 292 25.15 1.31 -4.49
N PRO A 293 24.18 1.98 -3.84
CA PRO A 293 24.06 1.97 -2.39
C PRO A 293 23.94 0.56 -1.80
N ILE A 294 23.19 -0.34 -2.45
CA ILE A 294 23.08 -1.73 -2.01
C ILE A 294 24.45 -2.42 -2.05
N ALA A 295 25.24 -2.18 -3.09
CA ALA A 295 26.60 -2.70 -3.20
C ALA A 295 27.48 -2.24 -2.03
N LEU A 296 27.40 -0.96 -1.67
CA LEU A 296 28.13 -0.40 -0.54
C LEU A 296 27.70 -1.04 0.79
N VAL A 297 26.39 -1.24 1.00
CA VAL A 297 25.89 -1.94 2.19
C VAL A 297 26.39 -3.39 2.24
N GLN A 298 26.42 -4.08 1.10
CA GLN A 298 26.89 -5.46 1.04
C GLN A 298 28.41 -5.58 1.25
N SER A 299 29.20 -4.58 0.84
CA SER A 299 30.63 -4.56 1.16
C SER A 299 30.88 -4.34 2.66
N LEU A 300 30.08 -3.49 3.31
CA LEU A 300 30.07 -3.30 4.77
C LEU A 300 29.70 -4.57 5.55
N ALA A 301 28.94 -5.49 4.95
CA ALA A 301 28.61 -6.77 5.59
C ALA A 301 29.79 -7.76 5.59
N ASN A 302 30.83 -7.56 4.78
CA ASN A 302 31.99 -8.46 4.69
C ASN A 302 33.29 -7.79 5.18
N ILE A 303 33.87 -8.30 6.27
CA ILE A 303 35.09 -7.73 6.87
C ILE A 303 36.28 -7.74 5.93
N GLU A 304 36.45 -8.80 5.14
CA GLU A 304 37.54 -8.86 4.15
C GLU A 304 37.41 -7.76 3.10
N GLY A 305 36.17 -7.34 2.80
CA GLY A 305 35.89 -6.19 1.94
C GLY A 305 36.28 -4.87 2.59
N ILE A 306 35.98 -4.69 3.88
CA ILE A 306 36.32 -3.49 4.64
C ILE A 306 37.84 -3.37 4.83
N GLU A 307 38.53 -4.46 5.19
CA GLU A 307 39.98 -4.46 5.43
C GLU A 307 40.80 -4.20 4.15
N LYS A 308 40.24 -4.53 2.98
CA LYS A 308 40.79 -4.16 1.67
C LYS A 308 40.50 -2.71 1.29
N ALA A 309 39.29 -2.21 1.59
CA ALA A 309 38.87 -0.86 1.20
C ALA A 309 39.43 0.24 2.13
N LEU A 310 39.52 -0.01 3.44
CA LEU A 310 39.92 0.95 4.46
C LEU A 310 40.94 0.30 5.43
N PRO A 311 42.21 0.16 5.01
CA PRO A 311 43.22 -0.57 5.79
C PRO A 311 43.56 0.06 7.15
N PHE A 312 43.25 1.34 7.36
CA PHE A 312 43.46 2.05 8.63
C PHE A 312 42.47 1.65 9.74
N LEU A 313 41.35 0.99 9.40
CA LEU A 313 40.36 0.55 10.40
C LEU A 313 40.71 -0.80 11.05
N ARG A 314 41.74 -1.51 10.57
CA ARG A 314 42.18 -2.81 11.11
C ARG A 314 42.28 -2.87 12.65
N PRO A 315 42.98 -1.94 13.33
CA PRO A 315 43.11 -2.00 14.80
C PRO A 315 41.79 -1.82 15.54
N ILE A 316 40.80 -1.14 14.94
CA ILE A 316 39.47 -0.93 15.52
C ILE A 316 38.55 -2.13 15.25
N ILE A 317 38.69 -2.75 14.06
CA ILE A 317 37.90 -3.91 13.62
C ILE A 317 38.30 -5.20 14.35
N GLU A 318 39.54 -5.32 14.82
CA GLU A 318 40.01 -6.50 15.56
C GLU A 318 39.37 -6.63 16.96
N VAL A 319 38.78 -5.56 17.51
CA VAL A 319 38.03 -5.62 18.77
C VAL A 319 36.76 -6.46 18.56
N LYS A 320 36.71 -7.64 19.18
CA LYS A 320 35.63 -8.64 19.00
C LYS A 320 34.21 -8.07 19.10
N ALA A 321 33.96 -7.13 20.00
CA ALA A 321 32.67 -6.47 20.18
C ALA A 321 32.32 -5.55 18.99
N ILE A 322 33.27 -4.72 18.56
CA ILE A 322 33.11 -3.80 17.43
C ILE A 322 32.96 -4.60 16.13
N LYS A 323 33.75 -5.66 15.96
CA LYS A 323 33.67 -6.60 14.83
C LYS A 323 32.25 -7.16 14.65
N SER A 324 31.68 -7.66 15.75
CA SER A 324 30.34 -8.26 15.76
C SER A 324 29.25 -7.22 15.50
N PHE A 325 29.41 -6.00 16.03
CA PHE A 325 28.47 -4.89 15.79
C PHE A 325 28.47 -4.44 14.32
N ILE A 326 29.66 -4.26 13.74
CA ILE A 326 29.84 -3.83 12.34
C ILE A 326 29.30 -4.88 11.38
N GLN A 327 29.54 -6.17 11.59
CA GLN A 327 29.00 -7.21 10.70
C GLN A 327 27.51 -7.44 10.88
N GLY A 328 27.01 -7.37 12.12
CA GLY A 328 25.63 -7.71 12.44
C GLY A 328 24.65 -6.58 12.16
N PHE A 329 24.88 -5.40 12.73
CA PHE A 329 23.86 -4.35 12.84
C PHE A 329 24.02 -3.24 11.81
N LEU A 330 25.26 -2.83 11.54
CA LEU A 330 25.56 -1.67 10.69
C LEU A 330 24.97 -1.77 9.27
N PRO A 331 25.04 -2.92 8.55
CA PRO A 331 24.48 -3.03 7.21
C PRO A 331 22.96 -2.87 7.20
N GLY A 332 22.27 -3.42 8.21
CA GLY A 332 20.82 -3.28 8.35
C GLY A 332 20.40 -1.83 8.60
N ILE A 333 21.12 -1.12 9.47
CA ILE A 333 20.87 0.30 9.75
C ILE A 333 21.17 1.15 8.51
N ALA A 334 22.31 0.92 7.85
CA ALA A 334 22.69 1.65 6.63
C ALA A 334 21.66 1.46 5.52
N LEU A 335 21.20 0.22 5.30
CA LEU A 335 20.14 -0.08 4.33
C LEU A 335 18.85 0.68 4.66
N LYS A 336 18.43 0.67 5.92
CA LYS A 336 17.23 1.38 6.37
C LYS A 336 17.32 2.89 6.14
N ILE A 337 18.48 3.50 6.36
CA ILE A 337 18.72 4.92 6.10
C ILE A 337 18.54 5.23 4.59
N PHE A 338 19.12 4.42 3.71
CA PHE A 338 18.94 4.59 2.27
C PHE A 338 17.47 4.44 1.84
N LEU A 339 16.73 3.50 2.44
CA LEU A 339 15.33 3.25 2.11
C LEU A 339 14.35 4.29 2.68
N LEU A 340 14.77 5.16 3.61
CA LEU A 340 13.88 6.10 4.31
C LEU A 340 13.19 7.10 3.39
N PHE A 341 13.87 7.59 2.35
CA PHE A 341 13.32 8.58 1.41
C PHE A 341 12.54 7.96 0.26
N LEU A 342 12.72 6.67 0.03
CA LEU A 342 12.20 5.98 -1.14
C LEU A 342 10.66 5.99 -1.25
N PRO A 343 9.88 5.72 -0.18
CA PRO A 343 8.42 5.77 -0.26
C PRO A 343 7.88 7.14 -0.70
N THR A 344 8.52 8.23 -0.29
CA THR A 344 8.16 9.59 -0.71
C THR A 344 8.39 9.79 -2.21
N ILE A 345 9.53 9.31 -2.73
CA ILE A 345 9.85 9.35 -4.16
C ILE A 345 8.82 8.52 -4.96
N LEU A 346 8.50 7.30 -4.50
CA LEU A 346 7.54 6.42 -5.17
C LEU A 346 6.11 6.96 -5.12
N MET A 347 5.73 7.65 -4.05
CA MET A 347 4.46 8.35 -3.95
C MET A 347 4.40 9.53 -4.94
N LEU A 348 5.47 10.32 -5.05
CA LEU A 348 5.55 11.41 -6.03
C LEU A 348 5.45 10.90 -7.47
N MET A 349 6.16 9.82 -7.79
CA MET A 349 6.05 9.14 -9.08
C MET A 349 4.61 8.70 -9.36
N SER A 350 3.93 8.12 -8.36
CA SER A 350 2.55 7.66 -8.50
C SER A 350 1.56 8.82 -8.69
N LYS A 351 1.77 9.95 -7.99
CA LYS A 351 0.98 11.18 -8.18
C LYS A 351 1.13 11.73 -9.60
N PHE A 352 2.34 11.73 -10.16
CA PHE A 352 2.61 12.22 -11.52
C PHE A 352 1.93 11.39 -12.63
N GLU A 353 1.65 10.10 -12.40
CA GLU A 353 0.99 9.24 -13.38
C GLU A 353 -0.49 9.58 -13.63
N GLY A 354 -1.13 10.30 -12.70
CA GLY A 354 -2.51 10.72 -12.85
C GLY A 354 -3.55 9.70 -12.39
N PHE A 355 -3.32 9.00 -11.26
CA PHE A 355 -4.39 8.24 -10.61
C PHE A 355 -5.36 9.17 -9.86
N ILE A 356 -6.62 8.77 -9.81
CA ILE A 356 -7.73 9.65 -9.41
C ILE A 356 -8.03 9.54 -7.92
N SER A 357 -7.69 8.43 -7.28
CA SER A 357 -7.97 8.23 -5.85
C SER A 357 -6.70 8.08 -5.03
N THR A 358 -6.73 8.50 -3.76
CA THR A 358 -5.61 8.30 -2.83
C THR A 358 -5.41 6.81 -2.57
N SER A 359 -6.49 6.03 -2.47
CA SER A 359 -6.48 4.57 -2.35
C SER A 359 -5.72 3.88 -3.49
N THR A 360 -5.93 4.30 -4.75
CA THR A 360 -5.22 3.72 -5.90
C THR A 360 -3.78 4.20 -6.01
N LEU A 361 -3.50 5.45 -5.64
CA LEU A 361 -2.14 6.00 -5.52
C LEU A 361 -1.30 5.19 -4.52
N GLU A 362 -1.84 4.89 -3.34
CA GLU A 362 -1.17 4.09 -2.33
C GLU A 362 -0.94 2.64 -2.79
N ARG A 363 -1.94 1.99 -3.39
CA ARG A 363 -1.78 0.63 -3.94
C ARG A 363 -0.70 0.56 -5.01
N ARG A 364 -0.60 1.58 -5.88
CA ARG A 364 0.41 1.65 -6.94
C ARG A 364 1.79 1.95 -6.39
N SER A 365 1.90 2.88 -5.43
CA SER A 365 3.15 3.16 -4.72
C SER A 365 3.65 1.90 -3.97
N ALA A 366 2.76 1.20 -3.26
CA ALA A 366 3.07 -0.07 -2.61
C ALA A 366 3.56 -1.14 -3.59
N THR A 367 2.92 -1.25 -4.77
CA THR A 367 3.34 -2.21 -5.81
C THR A 367 4.76 -1.93 -6.29
N ARG A 368 5.09 -0.66 -6.55
CA ARG A 368 6.45 -0.26 -6.95
C ARG A 368 7.46 -0.51 -5.85
N TYR A 369 7.09 -0.20 -4.61
CA TYR A 369 7.99 -0.42 -3.48
C TYR A 369 8.26 -1.90 -3.26
N TYR A 370 7.25 -2.77 -3.43
CA TYR A 370 7.43 -4.22 -3.41
C TYR A 370 8.39 -4.69 -4.52
N LEU A 371 8.18 -4.25 -5.77
CA LEU A 371 9.08 -4.58 -6.88
C LEU A 371 10.51 -4.09 -6.62
N PHE A 372 10.66 -2.90 -6.06
CA PHE A 372 11.95 -2.37 -5.68
C PHE A 372 12.61 -3.22 -4.58
N GLN A 373 11.89 -3.57 -3.51
CA GLN A 373 12.42 -4.44 -2.46
C GLN A 373 12.79 -5.82 -3.01
N PHE A 374 11.99 -6.36 -3.92
CA PHE A 374 12.29 -7.63 -4.58
C PHE A 374 13.60 -7.57 -5.40
N ILE A 375 13.74 -6.56 -6.26
CA ILE A 375 14.89 -6.44 -7.17
C ILE A 375 16.14 -5.97 -6.41
N ASN A 376 16.06 -4.89 -5.64
CA ASN A 376 17.23 -4.27 -5.02
C ASN A 376 17.58 -4.92 -3.68
N VAL A 377 16.61 -5.07 -2.77
CA VAL A 377 16.88 -5.55 -1.40
C VAL A 377 17.10 -7.06 -1.38
N PHE A 378 16.27 -7.84 -2.08
CA PHE A 378 16.40 -9.29 -2.11
C PHE A 378 17.41 -9.75 -3.17
N LEU A 379 17.10 -9.61 -4.47
CA LEU A 379 17.99 -10.10 -5.53
C LEU A 379 19.33 -9.34 -5.56
N GLY A 380 19.30 -8.01 -5.45
CA GLY A 380 20.49 -7.17 -5.51
C GLY A 380 21.47 -7.44 -4.38
N SER A 381 20.98 -7.68 -3.16
CA SER A 381 21.84 -8.08 -2.03
C SER A 381 22.52 -9.43 -2.25
N ILE A 382 21.82 -10.39 -2.85
CA ILE A 382 22.37 -11.72 -3.15
C ILE A 382 23.41 -11.62 -4.28
N ILE A 383 23.08 -10.95 -5.39
CA ILE A 383 23.95 -10.81 -6.57
C ILE A 383 25.19 -9.98 -6.25
N THR A 384 25.03 -8.82 -5.61
CA THR A 384 26.19 -7.99 -5.29
C THR A 384 27.01 -8.59 -4.16
N GLY A 385 26.33 -9.18 -3.17
CA GLY A 385 27.01 -9.89 -2.08
C GLY A 385 27.82 -11.09 -2.56
N THR A 386 27.41 -11.76 -3.64
CA THR A 386 28.19 -12.83 -4.29
C THR A 386 29.31 -12.28 -5.15
N ALA A 387 29.03 -11.26 -5.96
CA ALA A 387 30.04 -10.63 -6.78
C ALA A 387 31.24 -10.14 -5.95
N PHE A 388 31.03 -9.58 -4.76
CA PHE A 388 32.14 -9.20 -3.88
C PHE A 388 32.88 -10.40 -3.26
N GLN A 389 32.18 -11.47 -2.93
CA GLN A 389 32.80 -12.67 -2.33
C GLN A 389 33.52 -13.53 -3.38
N GLN A 390 33.12 -13.46 -4.64
CA GLN A 390 33.59 -14.31 -5.74
C GLN A 390 34.06 -13.52 -6.96
N LEU A 391 34.47 -12.25 -6.78
CA LEU A 391 34.78 -11.32 -7.88
C LEU A 391 35.75 -11.90 -8.91
N ASN A 392 36.77 -12.62 -8.43
CA ASN A 392 37.79 -13.24 -9.27
C ASN A 392 37.26 -14.44 -10.08
N ASN A 393 36.22 -15.12 -9.60
CA ASN A 393 35.58 -16.22 -10.31
C ASN A 393 34.48 -15.71 -11.25
N PHE A 394 33.72 -14.70 -10.83
CA PHE A 394 32.56 -14.19 -11.57
C PHE A 394 32.94 -13.48 -12.88
N ILE A 395 34.09 -12.80 -12.91
CA ILE A 395 34.60 -12.11 -14.12
C ILE A 395 34.99 -13.10 -15.23
N HIS A 396 35.28 -14.36 -14.88
CA HIS A 396 35.77 -15.38 -15.81
C HIS A 396 34.76 -16.51 -16.10
N GLN A 397 33.53 -16.44 -15.57
CA GLN A 397 32.51 -17.48 -15.72
C GLN A 397 31.56 -17.25 -16.90
N SER A 398 31.05 -18.35 -17.49
CA SER A 398 30.05 -18.31 -18.56
C SER A 398 28.62 -18.07 -18.03
N ALA A 399 27.73 -17.50 -18.86
CA ALA A 399 26.36 -17.15 -18.47
C ALA A 399 25.53 -18.35 -17.93
N ASN A 400 25.86 -19.58 -18.33
CA ASN A 400 25.19 -20.80 -17.88
C ASN A 400 25.47 -21.15 -16.40
N GLU A 401 26.50 -20.56 -15.80
CA GLU A 401 26.85 -20.79 -14.39
C GLU A 401 26.17 -19.79 -13.45
N ILE A 402 25.58 -18.71 -13.96
CA ILE A 402 24.95 -17.66 -13.13
C ILE A 402 23.86 -18.22 -12.21
N PRO A 403 22.88 -19.03 -12.70
CA PRO A 403 21.86 -19.61 -11.82
C PRO A 403 22.47 -20.55 -10.76
N LYS A 404 23.59 -21.19 -11.09
CA LYS A 404 24.29 -22.10 -10.17
C LYS A 404 25.00 -21.32 -9.06
N THR A 405 25.74 -20.29 -9.42
CA THR A 405 26.43 -19.42 -8.47
C THR A 405 25.44 -18.73 -7.52
N ILE A 406 24.30 -18.27 -8.04
CA ILE A 406 23.21 -17.72 -7.22
C ILE A 406 22.68 -18.78 -6.25
N GLY A 407 22.43 -20.00 -6.72
CA GLY A 407 21.96 -21.11 -5.87
C GLY A 407 22.82 -21.33 -4.63
N VAL A 408 24.14 -21.48 -4.79
CA VAL A 408 25.08 -21.73 -3.68
C VAL A 408 25.15 -20.56 -2.69
N SER A 409 24.90 -19.34 -3.16
CA SER A 409 25.04 -18.14 -2.35
C SER A 409 23.86 -17.80 -1.45
N ILE A 410 22.65 -18.26 -1.81
CA ILE A 410 21.43 -17.96 -1.05
C ILE A 410 21.56 -18.41 0.41
N PRO A 411 21.96 -19.68 0.72
CA PRO A 411 22.18 -20.11 2.09
C PRO A 411 23.19 -19.23 2.83
N MET A 412 24.31 -18.87 2.19
CA MET A 412 25.40 -18.08 2.82
C MET A 412 24.97 -16.67 3.21
N LYS A 413 23.93 -16.13 2.58
CA LYS A 413 23.38 -14.80 2.89
C LYS A 413 22.24 -14.81 3.92
N ALA A 414 21.86 -15.99 4.43
CA ALA A 414 20.81 -16.09 5.46
C ALA A 414 21.14 -15.26 6.71
N THR A 415 22.39 -15.25 7.16
CA THR A 415 22.83 -14.48 8.33
C THR A 415 22.60 -12.97 8.17
N PHE A 416 22.84 -12.43 6.97
CA PHE A 416 22.53 -11.02 6.67
C PHE A 416 21.03 -10.73 6.77
N PHE A 417 20.18 -11.61 6.24
CA PHE A 417 18.73 -11.41 6.33
C PHE A 417 18.18 -11.60 7.75
N ILE A 418 18.78 -12.47 8.56
CA ILE A 418 18.43 -12.62 9.98
C ILE A 418 18.71 -11.30 10.73
N THR A 419 19.91 -10.73 10.56
CA THR A 419 20.24 -9.47 11.22
C THR A 419 19.42 -8.30 10.68
N TYR A 420 19.13 -8.29 9.38
CA TYR A 420 18.22 -7.33 8.77
C TYR A 420 16.81 -7.40 9.39
N ILE A 421 16.24 -8.59 9.59
CA ILE A 421 14.93 -8.77 10.25
C ILE A 421 14.97 -8.30 11.71
N MET A 422 16.07 -8.53 12.44
CA MET A 422 16.21 -8.06 13.82
C MET A 422 16.25 -6.52 13.89
N VAL A 423 16.99 -5.87 12.99
CA VAL A 423 17.15 -4.41 12.97
C VAL A 423 15.92 -3.71 12.39
N ASP A 424 15.52 -4.06 11.17
CA ASP A 424 14.43 -3.38 10.50
C ASP A 424 13.06 -3.87 10.98
N GLY A 425 12.92 -5.18 11.21
CA GLY A 425 11.68 -5.79 11.65
C GLY A 425 11.42 -5.57 13.13
N TRP A 426 12.19 -6.21 14.02
CA TRP A 426 11.91 -6.17 15.46
C TRP A 426 12.07 -4.76 16.04
N ALA A 427 13.26 -4.16 15.88
CA ALA A 427 13.50 -2.83 16.41
C ALA A 427 12.68 -1.76 15.68
N GLY A 428 12.39 -1.96 14.38
CA GLY A 428 11.52 -1.04 13.64
C GLY A 428 10.08 -1.02 14.15
N VAL A 429 9.45 -2.18 14.34
CA VAL A 429 8.08 -2.24 14.88
C VAL A 429 8.05 -1.80 16.36
N ALA A 430 9.07 -2.15 17.14
CA ALA A 430 9.20 -1.65 18.50
C ALA A 430 9.36 -0.13 18.55
N ALA A 431 10.07 0.48 17.58
CA ALA A 431 10.19 1.94 17.49
C ALA A 431 8.91 2.60 16.94
N GLU A 432 8.14 1.89 16.12
CA GLU A 432 6.87 2.40 15.56
C GLU A 432 5.86 2.71 16.68
N ILE A 433 5.85 1.97 17.79
CA ILE A 433 4.96 2.26 18.93
C ILE A 433 5.23 3.64 19.55
N LEU A 434 6.49 4.09 19.54
CA LEU A 434 6.88 5.40 20.07
C LEU A 434 6.48 6.54 19.14
N ARG A 435 6.19 6.24 17.86
CA ARG A 435 5.83 7.20 16.82
C ARG A 435 6.72 8.45 16.82
N LEU A 436 8.05 8.23 16.85
CA LEU A 436 9.03 9.31 16.98
C LEU A 436 8.86 10.41 15.92
N LYS A 437 8.57 10.04 14.67
CA LYS A 437 8.38 11.02 13.58
C LYS A 437 7.17 11.95 13.84
N PRO A 438 5.94 11.46 14.06
CA PRO A 438 4.82 12.31 14.47
C PRO A 438 5.09 13.09 15.75
N LEU A 439 5.71 12.48 16.76
CA LEU A 439 5.97 13.13 18.05
C LEU A 439 6.93 14.34 17.91
N ILE A 440 8.06 14.14 17.21
CA ILE A 440 9.02 15.22 16.95
C ILE A 440 8.37 16.29 16.08
N MET A 441 7.63 15.90 15.03
CA MET A 441 6.94 16.84 14.16
C MET A 441 5.87 17.64 14.91
N TYR A 442 5.15 17.02 15.84
CA TYR A 442 4.16 17.70 16.68
C TYR A 442 4.84 18.76 17.56
N HIS A 443 5.91 18.44 18.27
CA HIS A 443 6.63 19.43 19.08
C HIS A 443 7.27 20.53 18.23
N LEU A 444 7.80 20.19 17.06
CA LEU A 444 8.37 21.16 16.12
C LEU A 444 7.29 22.10 15.56
N LYS A 445 6.17 21.54 15.10
CA LYS A 445 5.00 22.30 14.66
C LYS A 445 4.51 23.18 15.81
N ASN A 446 4.34 22.64 17.01
CA ASN A 446 3.83 23.37 18.15
C ASN A 446 4.75 24.53 18.56
N SER A 447 6.07 24.35 18.47
CA SER A 447 7.04 25.38 18.82
C SER A 447 7.18 26.48 17.76
N PHE A 448 7.05 26.16 16.47
CA PHE A 448 7.38 27.09 15.38
C PHE A 448 6.17 27.50 14.52
N LEU A 449 5.26 26.57 14.22
CA LEU A 449 4.20 26.70 13.21
C LEU A 449 2.80 26.88 13.80
N VAL A 450 2.49 26.30 14.96
CA VAL A 450 1.17 26.40 15.60
C VAL A 450 0.98 27.79 16.16
N LYS A 451 -0.09 28.45 15.73
CA LYS A 451 -0.41 29.81 16.12
C LYS A 451 -1.76 29.89 16.82
N THR A 452 -2.72 29.09 16.35
CA THR A 452 -4.08 29.00 16.86
C THR A 452 -4.34 27.65 17.54
N GLU A 453 -5.49 27.52 18.24
CA GLU A 453 -5.93 26.23 18.80
C GLU A 453 -6.30 25.23 17.68
N LYS A 454 -6.92 25.70 16.60
CA LYS A 454 -7.21 24.88 15.41
C LYS A 454 -5.93 24.31 14.78
N ASP A 455 -4.86 25.11 14.66
CA ASP A 455 -3.56 24.62 14.18
C ASP A 455 -3.00 23.51 15.07
N ARG A 456 -3.31 23.54 16.38
CA ARG A 456 -2.87 22.52 17.32
C ARG A 456 -3.61 21.21 17.09
N GLU A 457 -4.90 21.27 16.82
CA GLU A 457 -5.71 20.10 16.43
C GLU A 457 -5.20 19.51 15.11
N GLU A 458 -4.95 20.34 14.09
CA GLU A 458 -4.34 19.90 12.82
C GLU A 458 -2.93 19.32 13.01
N ALA A 459 -2.16 19.84 13.98
CA ALA A 459 -0.84 19.30 14.32
C ALA A 459 -0.93 17.97 15.08
N MET A 460 -2.05 17.70 15.77
CA MET A 460 -2.32 16.44 16.46
C MET A 460 -2.80 15.32 15.54
N ASP A 461 -2.97 15.59 14.24
CA ASP A 461 -3.37 14.57 13.27
C ASP A 461 -2.36 13.40 13.25
N PRO A 462 -2.78 12.19 13.67
CA PRO A 462 -1.93 11.01 13.66
C PRO A 462 -1.65 10.53 12.23
N GLY A 463 -2.44 10.93 11.24
CA GLY A 463 -2.39 10.39 9.89
C GLY A 463 -2.85 8.93 9.79
N THR A 464 -2.67 8.37 8.61
CA THR A 464 -3.15 7.03 8.25
C THR A 464 -2.17 5.90 8.54
N LEU A 465 -2.72 4.68 8.53
CA LEU A 465 -1.92 3.48 8.44
C LEU A 465 -1.15 3.50 7.11
N GLY A 466 0.19 3.54 7.17
CA GLY A 466 1.05 3.60 6.00
C GLY A 466 1.02 2.33 5.14
N PHE A 467 -0.03 2.14 4.34
CA PHE A 467 -0.16 0.99 3.44
C PHE A 467 0.95 0.98 2.37
N ASN A 468 1.34 2.16 1.91
CA ASN A 468 2.43 2.35 0.95
C ASN A 468 3.80 1.87 1.46
N THR A 469 4.08 1.94 2.77
CA THR A 469 5.37 1.59 3.38
C THR A 469 5.34 0.23 4.06
N GLY A 470 4.35 0.00 4.91
CA GLY A 470 4.26 -1.19 5.75
C GLY A 470 3.96 -2.44 4.94
N GLU A 471 3.02 -2.37 4.00
CA GLU A 471 2.60 -3.59 3.27
C GLU A 471 3.74 -4.22 2.44
N PRO A 472 4.52 -3.46 1.65
CA PRO A 472 5.66 -4.00 0.92
C PRO A 472 6.75 -4.61 1.82
N GLN A 473 7.05 -3.96 2.96
CA GLN A 473 8.03 -4.49 3.92
C GLN A 473 7.61 -5.85 4.46
N ILE A 474 6.33 -5.99 4.82
CA ILE A 474 5.87 -7.26 5.36
C ILE A 474 5.80 -8.34 4.27
N GLN A 475 5.50 -7.97 3.02
CA GLN A 475 5.60 -8.88 1.86
C GLN A 475 7.04 -9.34 1.59
N LEU A 476 8.05 -8.51 1.83
CA LEU A 476 9.45 -8.91 1.74
C LEU A 476 9.79 -9.98 2.79
N TYR A 477 9.36 -9.82 4.04
CA TYR A 477 9.55 -10.87 5.06
C TYR A 477 8.82 -12.15 4.71
N PHE A 478 7.63 -12.04 4.11
CA PHE A 478 6.91 -13.21 3.60
C PHE A 478 7.71 -13.94 2.50
N LEU A 479 8.27 -13.20 1.53
CA LEU A 479 9.16 -13.75 0.50
C LEU A 479 10.38 -14.44 1.13
N LEU A 480 11.08 -13.76 2.05
CA LEU A 480 12.25 -14.33 2.72
C LEU A 480 11.89 -15.61 3.46
N GLY A 481 10.76 -15.64 4.17
CA GLY A 481 10.27 -16.83 4.87
C GLY A 481 10.03 -18.00 3.91
N LEU A 482 9.37 -17.76 2.78
CA LEU A 482 9.10 -18.82 1.79
C LEU A 482 10.37 -19.33 1.10
N VAL A 483 11.29 -18.44 0.74
CA VAL A 483 12.57 -18.80 0.09
C VAL A 483 13.44 -19.59 1.07
N TYR A 484 13.58 -19.11 2.30
CA TYR A 484 14.49 -19.71 3.28
C TYR A 484 13.88 -20.86 4.08
N ALA A 485 12.56 -21.09 4.05
CA ALA A 485 11.92 -22.21 4.74
C ALA A 485 12.58 -23.56 4.43
N VAL A 486 12.90 -23.81 3.16
CA VAL A 486 13.52 -25.07 2.69
C VAL A 486 15.05 -25.01 2.70
N VAL A 487 15.63 -23.80 2.69
CA VAL A 487 17.07 -23.59 2.53
C VAL A 487 17.78 -23.50 3.89
N SER A 488 17.27 -22.62 4.76
CA SER A 488 17.82 -22.33 6.09
C SER A 488 16.68 -22.08 7.08
N PRO A 489 16.13 -23.16 7.69
CA PRO A 489 14.98 -23.10 8.60
C PRO A 489 15.15 -22.13 9.77
N ILE A 490 16.39 -21.87 10.19
CA ILE A 490 16.73 -20.99 11.31
C ILE A 490 16.21 -19.56 11.16
N LEU A 491 15.88 -19.11 9.94
CA LEU A 491 15.32 -17.79 9.68
C LEU A 491 13.83 -17.69 10.08
N LEU A 492 13.10 -18.80 10.10
CA LEU A 492 11.65 -18.85 10.34
C LEU A 492 11.21 -18.37 11.73
N PRO A 493 11.87 -18.72 12.85
CA PRO A 493 11.49 -18.23 14.17
C PRO A 493 11.63 -16.71 14.28
N PHE A 494 12.64 -16.11 13.63
CA PHE A 494 12.83 -14.67 13.63
C PHE A 494 11.68 -13.93 12.95
N ILE A 495 11.21 -14.50 11.83
CA ILE A 495 10.00 -14.03 11.12
C ILE A 495 8.75 -14.22 11.98
N LEU A 496 8.61 -15.35 12.66
CA LEU A 496 7.43 -15.64 13.48
C LEU A 496 7.32 -14.65 14.65
N VAL A 497 8.43 -14.37 15.34
CA VAL A 497 8.49 -13.34 16.39
C VAL A 497 8.14 -11.97 15.83
N PHE A 498 8.68 -11.62 14.65
CA PHE A 498 8.33 -10.37 13.98
C PHE A 498 6.83 -10.26 13.73
N PHE A 499 6.18 -11.27 13.13
CA PHE A 499 4.74 -11.24 12.87
C PHE A 499 3.90 -11.20 14.15
N GLY A 500 4.32 -11.89 15.20
CA GLY A 500 3.66 -11.84 16.51
C GLY A 500 3.70 -10.44 17.12
N LEU A 501 4.89 -9.83 17.14
CA LEU A 501 5.09 -8.46 17.66
C LEU A 501 4.35 -7.42 16.81
N ALA A 502 4.45 -7.52 15.48
CA ALA A 502 3.74 -6.66 14.53
C ALA A 502 2.22 -6.75 14.68
N TYR A 503 1.67 -7.95 14.90
CA TYR A 503 0.24 -8.13 15.13
C TYR A 503 -0.23 -7.35 16.37
N VAL A 504 0.48 -7.47 17.49
CA VAL A 504 0.12 -6.79 18.74
C VAL A 504 0.24 -5.27 18.61
N VAL A 505 1.36 -4.78 18.06
CA VAL A 505 1.63 -3.34 17.92
C VAL A 505 0.65 -2.69 16.94
N TYR A 506 0.49 -3.22 15.73
CA TYR A 506 -0.44 -2.62 14.77
C TYR A 506 -1.90 -2.75 15.20
N ARG A 507 -2.27 -3.82 15.94
CA ARG A 507 -3.60 -3.90 16.56
C ARG A 507 -3.84 -2.77 17.55
N HIS A 508 -2.87 -2.50 18.42
CA HIS A 508 -2.97 -1.40 19.37
C HIS A 508 -3.09 -0.04 18.66
N GLN A 509 -2.26 0.22 17.65
CA GLN A 509 -2.27 1.50 16.95
C GLN A 509 -3.51 1.73 16.08
N ILE A 510 -4.04 0.69 15.43
CA ILE A 510 -5.29 0.78 14.65
C ILE A 510 -6.48 1.13 15.55
N ILE A 511 -6.49 0.65 16.80
CA ILE A 511 -7.58 0.94 17.75
C ILE A 511 -7.44 2.34 18.35
N ASN A 512 -6.22 2.75 18.70
CA ASN A 512 -6.02 3.94 19.55
C ASN A 512 -5.55 5.20 18.80
N VAL A 513 -5.02 5.08 17.58
CA VAL A 513 -4.23 6.15 16.97
C VAL A 513 -4.58 6.43 15.52
N TYR A 514 -4.54 5.43 14.64
CA TYR A 514 -4.63 5.71 13.20
C TYR A 514 -6.05 6.13 12.80
N ASN A 515 -6.15 7.27 12.12
CA ASN A 515 -7.38 7.68 11.46
C ASN A 515 -7.40 7.11 10.03
N GLN A 516 -8.58 6.75 9.53
CA GLN A 516 -8.74 6.18 8.20
C GLN A 516 -9.23 7.25 7.21
N GLU A 517 -8.34 7.74 6.35
CA GLU A 517 -8.65 8.76 5.34
C GLU A 517 -9.61 8.26 4.25
N TYR A 518 -9.61 6.96 3.93
CA TYR A 518 -10.44 6.38 2.87
C TYR A 518 -10.89 4.95 3.22
N GLU A 519 -12.07 4.53 2.76
CA GLU A 519 -12.58 3.17 2.94
C GLU A 519 -12.59 2.38 1.62
N SER A 520 -11.62 1.48 1.46
CA SER A 520 -11.45 0.66 0.24
C SER A 520 -12.14 -0.72 0.33
N ALA A 521 -12.70 -1.10 1.48
CA ALA A 521 -13.37 -2.37 1.72
C ALA A 521 -12.53 -3.59 1.27
N ALA A 522 -11.22 -3.54 1.56
CA ALA A 522 -10.19 -4.53 1.20
C ALA A 522 -10.05 -4.86 -0.30
N ALA A 523 -10.32 -3.92 -1.20
CA ALA A 523 -10.10 -4.10 -2.63
C ALA A 523 -8.63 -4.36 -3.03
N PHE A 524 -7.67 -4.17 -2.13
CA PHE A 524 -6.24 -4.47 -2.34
C PHE A 524 -5.89 -5.97 -2.20
N TRP A 525 -6.79 -6.81 -1.67
CA TRP A 525 -6.49 -8.22 -1.39
C TRP A 525 -6.02 -9.04 -2.60
N PRO A 526 -6.61 -8.90 -3.81
CA PRO A 526 -6.11 -9.59 -4.99
C PRO A 526 -4.65 -9.27 -5.33
N ASP A 527 -4.22 -8.01 -5.12
CA ASP A 527 -2.83 -7.59 -5.33
C ASP A 527 -1.88 -8.30 -4.36
N VAL A 528 -2.27 -8.37 -3.08
CA VAL A 528 -1.51 -9.04 -2.02
C VAL A 528 -1.40 -10.54 -2.29
N HIS A 529 -2.52 -11.20 -2.59
CA HIS A 529 -2.54 -12.61 -2.95
C HIS A 529 -1.65 -12.88 -4.17
N GLY A 530 -1.74 -12.06 -5.22
CA GLY A 530 -0.90 -12.17 -6.41
C GLY A 530 0.60 -12.09 -6.09
N ARG A 531 1.03 -11.13 -5.25
CA ARG A 531 2.43 -10.98 -4.84
C ARG A 531 2.94 -12.15 -4.00
N ILE A 532 2.10 -12.71 -3.12
CA ILE A 532 2.44 -13.91 -2.35
C ILE A 532 2.62 -15.13 -3.27
N ILE A 533 1.75 -15.31 -4.27
CA ILE A 533 1.90 -16.37 -5.28
C ILE A 533 3.21 -16.18 -6.06
N VAL A 534 3.52 -14.95 -6.48
CA VAL A 534 4.81 -14.66 -7.14
C VAL A 534 5.98 -15.02 -6.22
N ALA A 535 5.91 -14.70 -4.93
CA ALA A 535 6.93 -15.08 -3.95
C ALA A 535 7.08 -16.62 -3.81
N LEU A 536 5.98 -17.38 -3.85
CA LEU A 536 6.04 -18.85 -3.88
C LEU A 536 6.72 -19.38 -5.15
N ILE A 537 6.36 -18.84 -6.33
CA ILE A 537 6.98 -19.21 -7.60
C ILE A 537 8.48 -18.91 -7.57
N VAL A 538 8.88 -17.72 -7.08
CA VAL A 538 10.29 -17.37 -6.92
C VAL A 538 11.01 -18.33 -5.98
N SER A 539 10.41 -18.67 -4.83
CA SER A 539 11.00 -19.66 -3.90
C SER A 539 11.24 -21.01 -4.59
N GLN A 540 10.29 -21.49 -5.38
CA GLN A 540 10.41 -22.76 -6.12
C GLN A 540 11.49 -22.68 -7.21
N LEU A 541 11.55 -21.59 -7.98
CA LEU A 541 12.58 -21.39 -9.01
C LEU A 541 13.99 -21.29 -8.40
N LEU A 542 14.13 -20.62 -7.25
CA LEU A 542 15.41 -20.53 -6.56
C LEU A 542 15.84 -21.88 -5.97
N LEU A 543 14.91 -22.64 -5.40
CA LEU A 543 15.17 -24.00 -4.94
C LEU A 543 15.60 -24.91 -6.11
N MET A 544 15.00 -24.74 -7.29
CA MET A 544 15.41 -25.43 -8.51
C MET A 544 16.87 -25.12 -8.88
N GLY A 545 17.24 -23.84 -8.90
CA GLY A 545 18.60 -23.39 -9.17
C GLY A 545 19.61 -23.99 -8.19
N LEU A 546 19.26 -23.99 -6.90
CA LEU A 546 20.09 -24.55 -5.83
C LEU A 546 20.27 -26.08 -5.96
N LEU A 547 19.20 -26.86 -6.14
CA LEU A 547 19.32 -28.32 -6.27
C LEU A 547 20.06 -28.75 -7.54
N SER A 548 19.92 -27.98 -8.62
CA SER A 548 20.68 -28.20 -9.87
C SER A 548 22.20 -28.11 -9.66
N THR A 549 22.66 -27.24 -8.76
CA THR A 549 24.10 -27.11 -8.43
C THR A 549 24.67 -28.28 -7.66
N LYS A 550 23.83 -28.95 -6.88
CA LYS A 550 24.22 -30.02 -5.96
C LYS A 550 24.20 -31.41 -6.62
N GLU A 551 24.17 -31.44 -7.96
CA GLU A 551 24.13 -32.67 -8.78
C GLU A 551 22.90 -33.57 -8.47
N ALA A 552 21.84 -33.00 -7.90
CA ALA A 552 20.60 -33.72 -7.58
C ALA A 552 19.65 -33.77 -8.80
N ALA A 553 20.16 -34.12 -9.99
CA ALA A 553 19.45 -34.03 -11.27
C ALA A 553 18.13 -34.86 -11.31
N GLN A 554 18.05 -35.95 -10.56
CA GLN A 554 16.85 -36.78 -10.46
C GLN A 554 15.65 -36.03 -9.83
N SER A 555 15.90 -34.97 -9.04
CA SER A 555 14.86 -34.19 -8.37
C SER A 555 14.26 -33.08 -9.23
N THR A 556 14.90 -32.71 -10.34
CA THR A 556 14.53 -31.54 -11.16
C THR A 556 13.16 -31.68 -11.85
N PRO A 557 12.77 -32.82 -12.45
CA PRO A 557 11.45 -32.96 -13.08
C PRO A 557 10.29 -32.78 -12.09
N LEU A 558 10.44 -33.32 -10.87
CA LEU A 558 9.47 -33.18 -9.78
C LEU A 558 9.43 -31.78 -9.19
N LEU A 559 10.41 -30.91 -9.45
CA LEU A 559 10.40 -29.56 -8.94
C LEU A 559 9.76 -28.57 -9.93
N ILE A 560 9.75 -28.90 -11.22
CA ILE A 560 9.06 -28.14 -12.28
C ILE A 560 7.54 -28.23 -12.17
N THR A 561 7.01 -29.33 -11.63
CA THR A 561 5.57 -29.50 -11.41
C THR A 561 5.02 -28.53 -10.36
N LEU A 562 5.83 -28.11 -9.38
CA LEU A 562 5.42 -27.14 -8.35
C LEU A 562 4.99 -25.77 -8.90
N PRO A 563 5.80 -25.04 -9.71
CA PRO A 563 5.39 -23.78 -10.29
C PRO A 563 4.18 -23.93 -11.24
N VAL A 564 4.07 -25.05 -11.95
CA VAL A 564 2.90 -25.33 -12.79
C VAL A 564 1.63 -25.44 -11.94
N LEU A 565 1.69 -26.19 -10.83
CA LEU A 565 0.57 -26.34 -9.90
C LEU A 565 0.20 -25.02 -9.20
N THR A 566 1.19 -24.19 -8.81
CA THR A 566 0.91 -22.89 -8.19
C THR A 566 0.32 -21.89 -9.16
N ILE A 567 0.76 -21.86 -10.42
CA ILE A 567 0.15 -21.04 -11.47
C ILE A 567 -1.29 -21.50 -11.73
N TRP A 568 -1.52 -22.81 -11.86
CA TRP A 568 -2.87 -23.36 -12.02
C TRP A 568 -3.79 -22.98 -10.84
N PHE A 569 -3.29 -23.11 -9.60
CA PHE A 569 -3.99 -22.67 -8.40
C PHE A 569 -4.31 -21.16 -8.42
N HIS A 570 -3.36 -20.33 -8.84
CA HIS A 570 -3.58 -18.90 -8.95
C HIS A 570 -4.67 -18.57 -9.96
N LEU A 571 -4.66 -19.19 -11.14
CA LEU A 571 -5.71 -19.01 -12.15
C LEU A 571 -7.09 -19.46 -11.63
N PHE A 572 -7.15 -20.57 -10.88
CA PHE A 572 -8.36 -21.02 -10.22
C PHE A 572 -8.89 -19.98 -9.22
N CYS A 573 -8.04 -19.49 -8.31
CA CYS A 573 -8.43 -18.48 -7.31
C CYS A 573 -8.83 -17.16 -7.97
N LYS A 574 -8.12 -16.77 -9.04
CA LYS A 574 -8.41 -15.58 -9.82
C LYS A 574 -9.81 -15.67 -10.46
N GLY A 575 -10.14 -16.77 -11.12
CA GLY A 575 -11.47 -16.97 -11.70
C GLY A 575 -12.59 -17.06 -10.66
N ARG A 576 -12.33 -17.68 -9.50
CA ARG A 576 -13.36 -18.00 -8.50
C ARG A 576 -13.67 -16.88 -7.50
N TYR A 577 -12.66 -16.13 -7.06
CA TYR A 577 -12.78 -15.18 -5.94
C TYR A 577 -12.53 -13.72 -6.33
N GLU A 578 -11.63 -13.44 -7.29
CA GLU A 578 -11.31 -12.05 -7.71
C GLU A 578 -12.54 -11.26 -8.21
N PRO A 579 -13.53 -11.86 -8.90
CA PRO A 579 -14.74 -11.13 -9.30
C PRO A 579 -15.48 -10.46 -8.14
N ALA A 580 -15.43 -10.99 -6.92
CA ALA A 580 -16.06 -10.37 -5.74
C ALA A 580 -15.38 -9.05 -5.30
N PHE A 581 -14.15 -8.81 -5.76
CA PHE A 581 -13.40 -7.59 -5.46
C PHE A 581 -13.52 -6.55 -6.58
N LEU A 582 -13.61 -7.01 -7.83
CA LEU A 582 -13.65 -6.14 -9.01
C LEU A 582 -15.07 -5.79 -9.47
N ARG A 583 -16.04 -6.69 -9.30
CA ARG A 583 -17.41 -6.53 -9.79
C ARG A 583 -18.38 -6.52 -8.61
N TYR A 584 -19.25 -5.51 -8.59
CA TYR A 584 -20.31 -5.44 -7.59
C TYR A 584 -21.53 -6.22 -8.10
N PRO A 585 -22.00 -7.27 -7.39
CA PRO A 585 -23.09 -8.11 -7.87
C PRO A 585 -24.43 -7.37 -7.86
N LEU A 586 -25.15 -7.43 -8.98
CA LEU A 586 -26.43 -6.73 -9.15
C LEU A 586 -27.53 -7.19 -8.17
N GLN A 587 -27.48 -8.45 -7.75
CA GLN A 587 -28.43 -8.99 -6.76
C GLN A 587 -28.29 -8.26 -5.41
N GLU A 588 -27.06 -8.07 -4.92
CA GLU A 588 -26.80 -7.34 -3.67
C GLU A 588 -27.17 -5.87 -3.81
N ALA A 589 -26.85 -5.25 -4.97
CA ALA A 589 -27.22 -3.87 -5.27
C ALA A 589 -28.74 -3.66 -5.15
N MET A 590 -29.53 -4.52 -5.81
CA MET A 590 -30.99 -4.46 -5.77
C MET A 590 -31.53 -4.75 -4.37
N MET A 591 -31.00 -5.77 -3.68
CA MET A 591 -31.42 -6.09 -2.31
C MET A 591 -31.21 -4.89 -1.39
N LYS A 592 -30.03 -4.26 -1.45
CA LYS A 592 -29.73 -3.07 -0.65
C LYS A 592 -30.64 -1.89 -0.98
N ASP A 593 -30.87 -1.62 -2.27
CA ASP A 593 -31.79 -0.57 -2.71
C ASP A 593 -33.23 -0.82 -2.22
N THR A 594 -33.71 -2.07 -2.23
CA THR A 594 -35.06 -2.40 -1.73
C THR A 594 -35.20 -2.24 -0.23
N LEU A 595 -34.18 -2.63 0.54
CA LEU A 595 -34.16 -2.48 1.99
C LEU A 595 -34.11 -1.01 2.39
N GLU A 596 -33.29 -0.20 1.73
CA GLU A 596 -33.19 1.22 2.01
C GLU A 596 -34.50 1.95 1.65
N ARG A 597 -35.11 1.63 0.50
CA ARG A 597 -36.41 2.21 0.13
C ARG A 597 -37.52 1.84 1.10
N ALA A 598 -37.46 0.65 1.71
CA ALA A 598 -38.39 0.23 2.75
C ALA A 598 -38.15 0.96 4.08
N ARG A 599 -36.90 1.26 4.43
CA ARG A 599 -36.51 1.98 5.65
C ARG A 599 -36.80 3.49 5.55
N GLU A 600 -36.45 4.10 4.42
CA GLU A 600 -36.53 5.54 4.17
C GLU A 600 -37.22 5.82 2.81
N PRO A 601 -38.57 5.78 2.75
CA PRO A 601 -39.29 5.92 1.48
C PRO A 601 -39.24 7.33 0.89
N ASN A 602 -39.11 8.37 1.72
CA ASN A 602 -39.19 9.78 1.30
C ASN A 602 -37.81 10.47 1.20
N LEU A 603 -36.75 9.71 0.97
CA LEU A 603 -35.40 10.23 0.89
C LEU A 603 -35.19 11.15 -0.32
N ASN A 604 -34.71 12.38 -0.09
CA ASN A 604 -34.21 13.25 -1.16
C ASN A 604 -32.78 12.90 -1.56
N LEU A 605 -32.62 11.84 -2.36
CA LEU A 605 -31.32 11.38 -2.85
C LEU A 605 -30.62 12.44 -3.73
N LYS A 606 -31.39 13.27 -4.46
CA LYS A 606 -30.82 14.30 -5.36
C LYS A 606 -30.00 15.32 -4.57
N GLY A 607 -30.56 15.86 -3.49
CA GLY A 607 -29.85 16.81 -2.62
C GLY A 607 -28.59 16.20 -2.00
N PHE A 608 -28.69 14.95 -1.52
CA PHE A 608 -27.56 14.23 -0.93
C PHE A 608 -26.38 14.05 -1.89
N VAL A 609 -26.63 13.66 -3.14
CA VAL A 609 -25.54 13.36 -4.09
C VAL A 609 -25.03 14.60 -4.81
N GLN A 610 -25.89 15.60 -5.07
CA GLN A 610 -25.52 16.80 -5.83
C GLN A 610 -24.42 17.62 -5.13
N ALA A 611 -24.41 17.67 -3.80
CA ALA A 611 -23.38 18.37 -3.03
C ALA A 611 -22.08 17.56 -2.81
N ALA A 612 -22.11 16.24 -3.03
CA ALA A 612 -21.05 15.33 -2.62
C ALA A 612 -19.74 15.55 -3.41
N TYR A 613 -19.85 15.58 -4.75
CA TYR A 613 -18.71 15.61 -5.69
C TYR A 613 -18.38 17.02 -6.22
N ILE A 614 -18.73 18.04 -5.46
CA ILE A 614 -18.25 19.40 -5.72
C ILE A 614 -16.80 19.49 -5.25
N HIS A 615 -15.93 20.08 -6.07
CA HIS A 615 -14.52 20.24 -5.71
C HIS A 615 -14.42 21.04 -4.39
N PRO A 616 -13.60 20.62 -3.40
CA PRO A 616 -13.62 21.14 -2.03
C PRO A 616 -13.53 22.67 -1.93
N VAL A 617 -12.82 23.29 -2.86
CA VAL A 617 -12.64 24.74 -2.95
C VAL A 617 -13.95 25.52 -3.23
N PHE A 618 -14.96 24.88 -3.81
CA PHE A 618 -16.26 25.53 -4.05
C PHE A 618 -17.26 25.32 -2.91
N LYS A 619 -16.99 24.40 -1.96
CA LYS A 619 -17.81 24.23 -0.75
C LYS A 619 -17.57 25.42 0.19
N GLY A 620 -18.62 25.93 0.83
CA GLY A 620 -18.49 27.01 1.82
C GLY A 620 -17.81 26.52 3.10
N GLU A 621 -17.30 27.44 3.94
CA GLU A 621 -16.71 27.10 5.25
C GLU A 621 -17.73 26.44 6.19
N ASP A 622 -19.04 26.67 6.01
CA ASP A 622 -20.11 26.09 6.84
C ASP A 622 -20.51 24.66 6.43
N ASP A 623 -20.14 24.19 5.23
CA ASP A 623 -20.52 22.85 4.74
C ASP A 623 -19.53 21.76 5.16
N SER A 624 -18.30 22.11 5.52
CA SER A 624 -17.24 21.13 5.83
C SER A 624 -17.39 20.43 7.19
N ASP A 625 -18.10 21.05 8.13
CA ASP A 625 -18.30 20.51 9.48
C ASP A 625 -19.50 19.55 9.57
N SER A 626 -20.33 19.52 8.52
CA SER A 626 -21.52 18.64 8.46
C SER A 626 -21.19 17.18 8.13
N ASP A 627 -20.03 16.90 7.54
CA ASP A 627 -19.62 15.55 7.13
C ASP A 627 -19.01 14.73 8.29
N SER A 628 -18.72 15.34 9.46
CA SER A 628 -18.14 14.65 10.63
C SER A 628 -19.13 14.31 11.75
N ALA A 629 -20.42 14.58 11.58
CA ALA A 629 -21.41 14.40 12.65
C ALA A 629 -22.71 13.73 12.17
N THR A 630 -22.62 12.48 11.73
CA THR A 630 -23.78 11.55 11.72
C THR A 630 -23.34 10.15 12.20
N ASP A 631 -22.65 10.10 13.34
CA ASP A 631 -22.67 8.90 14.20
C ASP A 631 -23.99 8.88 14.98
N ASP A 632 -25.10 8.72 14.26
CA ASP A 632 -26.39 8.45 14.91
C ASP A 632 -26.38 7.02 15.45
N VAL A 633 -26.81 6.90 16.70
CA VAL A 633 -26.87 5.70 17.54
C VAL A 633 -27.37 4.47 16.78
N VAL A 634 -26.62 3.37 16.91
CA VAL A 634 -26.92 2.04 16.38
C VAL A 634 -28.30 1.56 16.83
N GLU A 635 -29.33 1.73 15.99
CA GLU A 635 -30.53 0.89 16.03
C GLU A 635 -30.29 -0.35 15.16
N GLU A 636 -30.49 -1.53 15.75
CA GLU A 636 -30.45 -2.81 15.04
C GLU A 636 -31.33 -2.78 13.78
N PRO A 637 -30.93 -3.45 12.69
CA PRO A 637 -31.71 -3.45 11.46
C PRO A 637 -33.10 -4.03 11.72
N ALA A 638 -34.14 -3.21 11.51
CA ALA A 638 -35.51 -3.69 11.50
C ALA A 638 -35.64 -4.83 10.48
N LEU A 639 -35.99 -6.02 10.96
CA LEU A 639 -36.21 -7.20 10.12
C LEU A 639 -37.38 -6.91 9.17
N VAL A 640 -37.08 -6.62 7.90
CA VAL A 640 -38.11 -6.55 6.85
C VAL A 640 -38.62 -7.98 6.64
N PRO A 641 -39.91 -8.26 6.91
CA PRO A 641 -40.45 -9.60 6.74
C PRO A 641 -40.50 -9.93 5.25
N THR A 642 -39.51 -10.69 4.76
CA THR A 642 -39.58 -11.27 3.42
C THR A 642 -40.57 -12.42 3.46
N LYS A 643 -41.72 -12.28 2.78
CA LYS A 643 -42.66 -13.38 2.52
C LYS A 643 -42.01 -14.40 1.56
N ARG A 644 -41.02 -15.16 2.03
CA ARG A 644 -40.64 -16.42 1.40
C ARG A 644 -41.45 -17.52 2.07
N HIS A 645 -42.51 -17.97 1.41
CA HIS A 645 -43.10 -19.27 1.73
C HIS A 645 -42.06 -20.34 1.39
N SER A 646 -41.36 -20.82 2.41
CA SER A 646 -40.55 -22.03 2.32
C SER A 646 -41.50 -23.22 2.15
N GLN A 647 -41.71 -23.67 0.92
CA GLN A 647 -42.13 -25.06 0.70
C GLN A 647 -40.89 -25.95 0.83
N ARG A 648 -40.54 -26.30 2.06
CA ARG A 648 -39.69 -27.47 2.30
C ARG A 648 -39.98 -28.05 3.68
N SER A 649 -40.85 -29.05 3.67
CA SER A 649 -41.01 -30.04 4.73
C SER A 649 -39.72 -30.87 4.87
N THR A 650 -38.89 -30.55 5.86
CA THR A 650 -37.91 -31.49 6.42
C THR A 650 -37.63 -31.07 7.86
N PRO A 651 -37.91 -31.92 8.87
CA PRO A 651 -37.61 -31.61 10.26
C PRO A 651 -36.16 -31.98 10.55
N LEU A 652 -35.31 -30.98 10.80
CA LEU A 652 -34.04 -31.16 11.49
C LEU A 652 -33.97 -30.11 12.62
N PRO A 653 -33.80 -30.52 13.89
CA PRO A 653 -33.84 -29.61 15.01
C PRO A 653 -32.57 -28.76 15.08
N SER A 654 -32.74 -27.43 15.12
CA SER A 654 -31.67 -26.47 15.39
C SER A 654 -31.23 -26.55 16.85
N LYS A 655 -30.02 -27.06 17.10
CA LYS A 655 -29.33 -26.89 18.39
C LYS A 655 -28.74 -25.49 18.46
N HIS A 656 -29.48 -24.51 18.95
CA HIS A 656 -28.97 -23.38 19.74
C HIS A 656 -30.15 -22.51 20.20
N SER A 657 -30.71 -22.86 21.36
CA SER A 657 -31.44 -21.95 22.22
C SER A 657 -31.23 -22.39 23.67
N GLY A 658 -30.57 -21.55 24.46
CA GLY A 658 -30.50 -21.61 25.91
C GLY A 658 -30.08 -20.22 26.36
N SER A 659 -31.04 -19.30 26.49
CA SER A 659 -31.90 -19.05 27.66
C SER A 659 -31.15 -18.27 28.74
N LEU A 660 -31.44 -16.96 28.76
CA LEU A 660 -31.36 -16.11 29.92
C LEU A 660 -32.35 -16.63 30.98
N SER A 661 -31.83 -16.83 32.19
CA SER A 661 -32.51 -16.63 33.47
C SER A 661 -31.50 -15.97 34.39
#